data_AF-A0AA41QXC3-F1
#
_entry.id   AF-A0AA41QXC3-F1
#
_cell.length_a   1.000
_cell.length_b   1.000
_cell.length_c   1.000
_cell.angle_alpha   90.00
_cell.angle_beta   90.00
_cell.angle_gamma   90.00
#
_symmetry.space_group_name_H-M   'P 1'
#
loop_
_entity.id
_entity.type
_entity.pdbx_description
1 polymer ?
#
loop_
_entity_poly.entity_id
_entity_poly.type
_entity_poly.pdbx_seq_one_letter_code
_entity_poly.pdbx_strand_id
1 'polypeptide(L)'
;MGTRPRTPNDAFTGADPLDRDPALLPVALDQTEHDAQERRWTPAKIALWAGISLLGGLSWVMLAVVRGETVNAIWFVFAAVCTYLIGYRFYSNYIQKHLLKPDDRRATPAEYKADGKDFAATDRRVLFGHHFAAIAGAGPLVGPVLAAQMGYLPGTIWIIVGVVLAGAVQDYIVLFYSMRRGGRSLGQMARDELGKIGGTAALIATMAIMVIIVAILALVVVNALAASPWGVFSVGMTIPIALFMGCYLRFFRPGKVSEVSIIGFVLLLAAIIGGGAISNTAWGAAFFHVDPVPLAIGIIIYGFVAAILPVWLLLAPRDYLSTFMKIGTIGMLAIAIIIVRPEITVPAFSEFVANGGPVVSGSLFPFLFVTIACGALSGFHALIASGTTPKLIEKERQTRFIGYGGMLMESFVAIMALVAAVSIDRGIYFAMNSSAALTGGTVEGAVAFVNSLGLTGVNLTPEMLTQTAKDVGEATIVSRSGGAPTLSVGLAHIMQQVAGGSGMMAFWYHFAIMFEALFILTAVDAGTRVARFMLQDSLGNFFPKFKNTSWRTGAWLTTGIMVLLWGAVLIMGVTDPLGGINTLFPLFGIANQLLAAIALAVCMAIVAKQGKFKYIWIVAVPLAFAAIITIYASMLKIFSTIPAVGYFAQNKAFSDALAAGKTSFGTAPSVAAMEAVVRNTMVQGLLSILFVTLAIIVIVSSVVATWKSWKSRDFGTNEDPALPSQMFAPSGFLPTPAEKELQGRWDAQAAAEKSARRAQDTGAGAPGR
;
A
#
# COMPACT_ATOMS: atom_id res chain seq x y z
N MET A 1 50.75 16.41 -9.51
CA MET A 1 51.02 17.69 -8.83
C MET A 1 50.13 17.76 -7.60
N GLY A 2 50.73 17.85 -6.42
CA GLY A 2 50.06 17.62 -5.14
C GLY A 2 49.09 18.73 -4.73
N THR A 3 47.94 18.34 -4.20
CA THR A 3 46.96 19.22 -3.57
C THR A 3 47.38 19.52 -2.13
N ARG A 4 47.55 20.80 -1.80
CA ARG A 4 47.85 21.27 -0.43
C ARG A 4 46.68 20.98 0.54
N PRO A 5 46.97 20.72 1.83
CA PRO A 5 45.94 20.62 2.86
C PRO A 5 45.41 22.02 3.23
N ARG A 6 44.09 22.17 3.36
CA ARG A 6 43.45 23.41 3.82
C ARG A 6 43.74 23.63 5.30
N THR A 7 44.33 24.77 5.64
CA THR A 7 44.51 25.26 7.02
C THR A 7 43.21 25.88 7.57
N PRO A 8 42.95 25.80 8.89
CA PRO A 8 41.76 26.34 9.51
C PRO A 8 41.98 27.79 9.95
N ASN A 9 41.86 28.77 9.04
CA ASN A 9 41.69 30.19 9.42
C ASN A 9 41.36 31.14 8.26
N ASP A 10 40.45 30.74 7.35
CA ASP A 10 39.76 31.71 6.48
C ASP A 10 38.45 32.13 7.18
N ALA A 11 38.50 33.27 7.84
CA ALA A 11 37.37 33.86 8.56
C ALA A 11 36.32 34.43 7.59
N PHE A 12 35.07 34.02 7.79
CA PHE A 12 33.81 34.73 7.52
C PHE A 12 33.70 35.64 6.28
N THR A 13 33.44 35.03 5.12
CA THR A 13 32.46 35.52 4.13
C THR A 13 31.95 34.32 3.32
N GLY A 14 30.95 33.61 3.82
CA GLY A 14 30.32 32.53 3.06
C GLY A 14 28.86 32.42 3.47
N ALA A 15 27.99 33.17 2.78
CA ALA A 15 26.55 32.93 2.87
C ALA A 15 26.27 31.45 2.58
N ASP A 16 25.35 30.83 3.31
CA ASP A 16 24.91 29.47 2.99
C ASP A 16 24.45 29.47 1.53
N PRO A 17 24.90 28.55 0.65
CA PRO A 17 24.45 28.52 -0.75
C PRO A 17 22.93 28.34 -0.92
N LEU A 18 22.21 27.97 0.16
CA LEU A 18 20.75 27.93 0.21
C LEU A 18 20.10 29.22 0.69
N ASP A 19 20.87 30.18 1.20
CA ASP A 19 20.35 31.48 1.61
C ASP A 19 19.95 32.28 0.36
N ARG A 20 18.70 32.72 0.36
CA ARG A 20 18.17 33.62 -0.66
C ARG A 20 18.53 35.06 -0.32
N ASP A 21 18.37 35.93 -1.31
CA ASP A 21 18.40 37.38 -1.10
C ASP A 21 17.48 37.75 0.09
N PRO A 22 18.01 38.42 1.15
CA PRO A 22 17.23 38.87 2.29
C PRO A 22 16.05 39.79 1.93
N ALA A 23 16.06 40.40 0.74
CA ALA A 23 14.94 41.20 0.24
C ALA A 23 13.72 40.37 -0.16
N LEU A 24 13.88 39.06 -0.39
CA LEU A 24 12.78 38.15 -0.76
C LEU A 24 12.13 37.55 0.48
N LEU A 25 10.84 37.19 0.37
CA LEU A 25 10.16 36.48 1.45
C LEU A 25 10.85 35.14 1.76
N PRO A 26 10.93 34.76 3.06
CA PRO A 26 11.52 33.49 3.44
C PRO A 26 10.68 32.32 2.91
N VAL A 27 11.36 31.25 2.47
CA VAL A 27 10.77 30.03 1.88
C VAL A 27 10.53 28.91 2.89
N ALA A 28 10.98 29.13 4.12
CA ALA A 28 10.82 28.26 5.26
C ALA A 28 10.82 29.13 6.53
N LEU A 29 10.21 28.65 7.61
CA LEU A 29 10.41 29.28 8.91
C LEU A 29 11.84 29.04 9.40
N ASP A 30 12.32 29.92 10.27
CA ASP A 30 13.62 29.71 10.89
C ASP A 30 13.63 28.40 11.68
N GLN A 31 14.77 27.70 11.64
CA GLN A 31 14.92 26.40 12.27
C GLN A 31 14.72 26.49 13.79
N THR A 32 15.13 27.61 14.41
CA THR A 32 14.98 27.81 15.86
C THR A 32 13.53 28.08 16.25
N GLU A 33 12.77 28.80 15.42
CA GLU A 33 11.34 29.02 15.62
C GLU A 33 10.55 27.71 15.48
N HIS A 34 10.87 26.88 14.48
CA HIS A 34 10.30 25.55 14.34
C HIS A 34 10.57 24.67 15.56
N ASP A 35 11.83 24.62 16.02
CA ASP A 35 12.21 23.81 17.18
C ASP A 35 11.62 24.34 18.49
N ALA A 36 11.45 25.66 18.65
CA ALA A 36 10.80 26.28 19.79
C ALA A 36 9.32 25.92 19.88
N GLN A 37 8.61 25.90 18.76
CA GLN A 37 7.19 25.49 18.70
C GLN A 37 7.02 24.00 19.01
N GLU A 38 7.91 23.13 18.53
CA GLU A 38 7.86 21.71 18.84
C GLU A 38 8.16 21.39 20.33
N ARG A 39 9.05 22.17 20.96
CA ARG A 39 9.53 21.96 22.33
C ARG A 39 8.58 22.47 23.41
N ARG A 40 7.55 23.25 23.08
CA ARG A 40 6.60 23.77 24.08
C ARG A 40 5.76 22.62 24.67
N TRP A 41 6.13 22.19 25.87
CA TRP A 41 5.38 21.23 26.69
C TRP A 41 4.61 22.00 27.75
N THR A 42 3.31 22.17 27.53
CA THR A 42 2.41 22.71 28.55
C THR A 42 1.91 21.57 29.44
N PRO A 43 1.52 21.85 30.71
CA PRO A 43 0.93 20.82 31.57
C PRO A 43 -0.26 20.10 30.91
N ALA A 44 -1.11 20.82 30.18
CA ALA A 44 -2.22 20.24 29.42
C ALA A 44 -1.75 19.27 28.33
N LYS A 45 -0.67 19.60 27.60
CA LYS A 45 -0.08 18.71 26.59
C LYS A 45 0.53 17.47 27.22
N ILE A 46 1.19 17.62 28.38
CA ILE A 46 1.73 16.48 29.15
C ILE A 46 0.59 15.57 29.60
N ALA A 47 -0.47 16.12 30.21
CA ALA A 47 -1.64 15.36 30.64
C ALA A 47 -2.32 14.63 29.47
N LEU A 48 -2.45 15.27 28.31
CA LEU A 48 -2.98 14.66 27.10
C LEU A 48 -2.15 13.44 26.66
N TRP A 49 -0.83 13.59 26.54
CA TRP A 49 0.05 12.48 26.13
C TRP A 49 0.13 11.38 27.18
N ALA A 50 0.04 11.72 28.48
CA ALA A 50 -0.09 10.74 29.55
C ALA A 50 -1.40 9.94 29.41
N GLY A 51 -2.53 10.61 29.17
CA GLY A 51 -3.83 9.97 28.94
C GLY A 51 -3.83 9.03 27.72
N ILE A 52 -3.26 9.47 26.59
CA ILE A 52 -3.09 8.63 25.40
C ILE A 52 -2.23 7.39 25.71
N SER A 53 -1.15 7.57 26.46
CA SER A 53 -0.25 6.46 26.83
C SER A 53 -0.92 5.46 27.78
N LEU A 54 -1.69 5.96 28.76
CA LEU A 54 -2.45 5.12 29.69
C LEU A 54 -3.56 4.34 28.97
N LEU A 55 -4.31 4.99 28.09
CA LEU A 55 -5.34 4.34 27.27
C LEU A 55 -4.74 3.27 26.36
N GLY A 56 -3.62 3.57 25.71
CA GLY A 56 -2.87 2.61 24.89
C GLY A 56 -2.39 1.41 25.71
N GLY A 57 -1.81 1.66 26.88
CA GLY A 57 -1.36 0.62 27.81
C GLY A 57 -2.50 -0.28 28.28
N LEU A 58 -3.62 0.31 28.71
CA LEU A 58 -4.83 -0.42 29.10
C LEU A 58 -5.36 -1.27 27.94
N SER A 59 -5.43 -0.70 26.74
CA SER A 59 -5.92 -1.42 25.55
C SER A 59 -5.05 -2.65 25.23
N TRP A 60 -3.73 -2.52 25.33
CA TRP A 60 -2.83 -3.66 25.17
C TRP A 60 -2.98 -4.70 26.28
N VAL A 61 -3.19 -4.29 27.53
CA VAL A 61 -3.47 -5.24 28.63
C VAL A 61 -4.75 -6.03 28.36
N MET A 62 -5.81 -5.37 27.91
CA MET A 62 -7.09 -6.03 27.57
C MET A 62 -6.93 -7.02 26.42
N LEU A 63 -6.15 -6.69 25.39
CA LEU A 63 -5.93 -7.58 24.25
C LEU A 63 -4.97 -8.74 24.57
N ALA A 64 -3.86 -8.44 25.24
CA ALA A 64 -2.71 -9.34 25.35
C ALA A 64 -2.66 -10.13 26.65
N VAL A 65 -3.25 -9.66 27.75
CA VAL A 65 -3.11 -10.28 29.08
C VAL A 65 -4.42 -10.82 29.60
N VAL A 66 -5.52 -10.07 29.49
CA VAL A 66 -6.82 -10.53 29.99
C VAL A 66 -7.27 -11.73 29.17
N ARG A 67 -7.65 -12.82 29.87
CA ARG A 67 -8.13 -14.08 29.30
C ARG A 67 -9.36 -14.52 30.10
N GLY A 68 -10.48 -14.78 29.44
CA GLY A 68 -11.71 -15.29 30.06
C GLY A 68 -12.93 -14.35 30.02
N GLU A 69 -12.75 -13.07 29.65
CA GLU A 69 -13.85 -12.13 29.37
C GLU A 69 -14.03 -11.94 27.86
N THR A 70 -15.23 -11.53 27.42
CA THR A 70 -15.50 -11.19 26.02
C THR A 70 -14.66 -9.97 25.63
N VAL A 71 -13.64 -10.19 24.78
CA VAL A 71 -12.78 -9.11 24.31
C VAL A 71 -13.55 -8.27 23.33
N ASN A 72 -13.72 -6.99 23.65
CA ASN A 72 -14.42 -6.07 22.78
C ASN A 72 -13.52 -5.52 21.67
N ALA A 73 -14.07 -5.38 20.46
CA ALA A 73 -13.38 -4.80 19.31
C ALA A 73 -12.86 -3.37 19.53
N ILE A 74 -13.43 -2.61 20.47
CA ILE A 74 -13.00 -1.24 20.79
C ILE A 74 -11.51 -1.17 21.20
N TRP A 75 -11.00 -2.21 21.86
CA TRP A 75 -9.63 -2.24 22.35
C TRP A 75 -8.61 -2.28 21.21
N PHE A 76 -8.96 -2.88 20.08
CA PHE A 76 -8.12 -2.88 18.87
C PHE A 76 -7.98 -1.47 18.30
N VAL A 77 -9.10 -0.73 18.23
CA VAL A 77 -9.12 0.67 17.75
C VAL A 77 -8.24 1.54 18.64
N PHE A 78 -8.41 1.46 19.96
CA PHE A 78 -7.63 2.28 20.90
C PHE A 78 -6.16 1.88 20.95
N ALA A 79 -5.83 0.59 20.94
CA ALA A 79 -4.44 0.12 20.86
C ALA A 79 -3.75 0.66 19.61
N ALA A 80 -4.41 0.60 18.45
CA ALA A 80 -3.87 1.10 17.19
C ALA A 80 -3.68 2.63 17.23
N VAL A 81 -4.73 3.40 17.50
CA VAL A 81 -4.70 4.87 17.47
C VAL A 81 -3.68 5.43 18.47
N CYS A 82 -3.68 4.94 19.72
CA CYS A 82 -2.75 5.42 20.73
C CYS A 82 -1.29 5.13 20.35
N THR A 83 -1.01 3.91 19.88
CA THR A 83 0.35 3.51 19.47
C THR A 83 0.82 4.31 18.25
N TYR A 84 -0.06 4.56 17.27
CA TYR A 84 0.25 5.36 16.09
C TYR A 84 0.53 6.82 16.43
N LEU A 85 -0.27 7.43 17.31
CA LEU A 85 -0.03 8.79 17.78
C LEU A 85 1.33 8.92 18.47
N ILE A 86 1.68 7.95 19.33
CA ILE A 86 2.99 7.91 20.01
C ILE A 86 4.13 7.71 18.99
N GLY A 87 4.01 6.72 18.11
CA GLY A 87 5.01 6.43 17.07
C GLY A 87 5.24 7.63 16.15
N TYR A 88 4.17 8.26 15.68
CA TYR A 88 4.25 9.47 14.86
C TYR A 88 4.86 10.65 15.64
N ARG A 89 4.45 10.88 16.88
CA ARG A 89 4.92 12.05 17.65
C ARG A 89 6.39 11.96 18.04
N PHE A 90 6.83 10.81 18.50
CA PHE A 90 8.14 10.63 19.13
C PHE A 90 9.14 9.95 18.18
N TYR A 91 8.81 8.78 17.64
CA TYR A 91 9.75 7.99 16.86
C TYR A 91 10.01 8.60 15.47
N SER A 92 8.97 8.98 14.72
CA SER A 92 9.18 9.64 13.42
C SER A 92 9.89 11.00 13.55
N ASN A 93 9.67 11.73 14.65
CA ASN A 93 10.41 12.97 14.93
C ASN A 93 11.87 12.70 15.28
N TYR A 94 12.14 11.63 16.03
CA TYR A 94 13.50 11.20 16.34
C TYR A 94 14.27 10.88 15.06
N ILE A 95 13.66 10.15 14.11
CA ILE A 95 14.23 9.86 12.78
C ILE A 95 14.49 11.15 12.01
N GLN A 96 13.51 12.06 11.96
CA GLN A 96 13.64 13.34 11.28
C GLN A 96 14.83 14.17 11.81
N LYS A 97 14.95 14.31 13.14
CA LYS A 97 15.97 15.17 13.77
C LYS A 97 17.37 14.59 13.71
N HIS A 98 17.49 13.27 13.86
CA HIS A 98 18.80 12.64 14.03
C HIS A 98 19.33 12.02 12.74
N LEU A 99 18.45 11.42 11.93
CA LEU A 99 18.85 10.72 10.72
C LEU A 99 18.68 11.58 9.46
N LEU A 100 17.47 12.07 9.17
CA LEU A 100 17.16 12.65 7.86
C LEU A 100 17.54 14.12 7.73
N LYS A 101 17.27 14.94 8.75
CA LYS A 101 17.55 16.38 8.80
C LYS A 101 17.06 17.12 7.54
N PRO A 102 15.73 17.20 7.33
CA PRO A 102 15.15 17.94 6.22
C PRO A 102 15.48 19.44 6.30
N ASP A 103 15.72 20.07 5.15
CA ASP A 103 15.93 21.51 4.97
C ASP A 103 14.95 22.05 3.93
N ASP A 104 13.97 22.85 4.39
CA ASP A 104 12.92 23.41 3.53
C ASP A 104 13.39 24.62 2.69
N ARG A 105 14.65 25.07 2.87
CA ARG A 105 15.31 26.02 1.96
C ARG A 105 15.78 25.35 0.67
N ARG A 106 15.92 24.02 0.66
CA ARG A 106 16.32 23.26 -0.53
C ARG A 106 15.13 23.02 -1.46
N ALA A 107 15.31 23.34 -2.74
CA ALA A 107 14.34 23.04 -3.78
C ALA A 107 14.21 21.53 -3.98
N THR A 108 12.98 21.04 -4.05
CA THR A 108 12.69 19.63 -4.34
C THR A 108 12.63 19.37 -5.84
N PRO A 109 12.66 18.10 -6.30
CA PRO A 109 12.55 17.80 -7.73
C PRO A 109 11.25 18.31 -8.35
N ALA A 110 10.18 18.44 -7.56
CA ALA A 110 8.91 19.00 -7.99
C ALA A 110 9.02 20.48 -8.41
N GLU A 111 10.05 21.17 -7.94
CA GLU A 111 10.33 22.57 -8.21
C GLU A 111 11.38 22.72 -9.34
N TYR A 112 12.59 22.16 -9.18
CA TYR A 112 13.68 22.40 -10.14
C TYR A 112 13.63 21.55 -11.42
N LYS A 113 12.82 20.48 -11.44
CA LYS A 113 12.56 19.62 -12.61
C LYS A 113 11.11 19.72 -13.09
N ALA A 114 10.37 20.75 -12.69
CA ALA A 114 8.95 20.91 -13.00
C ALA A 114 8.67 20.82 -14.51
N ASP A 115 7.88 19.83 -14.92
CA ASP A 115 7.51 19.58 -16.33
C ASP A 115 5.98 19.64 -16.56
N GLY A 116 5.21 19.85 -15.48
CA GLY A 116 3.74 19.90 -15.50
C GLY A 116 3.07 18.56 -15.82
N LYS A 117 3.83 17.45 -15.80
CA LYS A 117 3.35 16.09 -16.08
C LYS A 117 3.74 15.11 -14.98
N ASP A 118 5.02 14.77 -14.89
CA ASP A 118 5.56 13.79 -13.93
C ASP A 118 6.17 14.50 -12.70
N PHE A 119 6.64 15.73 -12.87
CA PHE A 119 7.20 16.60 -11.84
C PHE A 119 6.36 17.87 -11.70
N ALA A 120 5.67 17.99 -10.58
CA ALA A 120 4.82 19.13 -10.29
C ALA A 120 4.60 19.28 -8.78
N ALA A 121 4.95 20.44 -8.23
CA ALA A 121 4.65 20.79 -6.84
C ALA A 121 3.13 20.65 -6.60
N THR A 122 2.77 19.76 -5.68
CA THR A 122 1.38 19.39 -5.40
C THR A 122 1.07 19.66 -3.93
N ASP A 123 -0.08 20.29 -3.65
CA ASP A 123 -0.49 20.57 -2.27
C ASP A 123 -0.38 19.31 -1.41
N ARG A 124 0.35 19.45 -0.32
CA ARG A 124 0.69 18.38 0.60
C ARG A 124 -0.51 17.50 1.04
N ARG A 125 -1.72 18.05 1.18
CA ARG A 125 -2.92 17.29 1.59
C ARG A 125 -3.42 16.40 0.45
N VAL A 126 -3.37 16.92 -0.77
CA VAL A 126 -3.68 16.16 -1.99
C VAL A 126 -2.63 15.09 -2.21
N LEU A 127 -1.35 15.42 -2.03
CA LEU A 127 -0.25 14.47 -2.18
C LEU A 127 -0.30 13.35 -1.13
N PHE A 128 -0.68 13.66 0.11
CA PHE A 128 -0.95 12.63 1.12
C PHE A 128 -2.08 11.71 0.69
N GLY A 129 -3.19 12.25 0.20
CA GLY A 129 -4.29 11.46 -0.34
C GLY A 129 -3.84 10.55 -1.49
N HIS A 130 -3.10 11.09 -2.44
CA HIS A 130 -2.57 10.32 -3.58
C HIS A 130 -1.57 9.23 -3.13
N HIS A 131 -0.62 9.56 -2.25
CA HIS A 131 0.33 8.59 -1.73
C HIS A 131 -0.39 7.48 -0.94
N PHE A 132 -1.26 7.86 0.01
CA PHE A 132 -2.09 6.92 0.76
C PHE A 132 -2.93 6.04 -0.17
N ALA A 133 -3.59 6.62 -1.17
CA ALA A 133 -4.42 5.87 -2.10
C ALA A 133 -3.60 4.89 -2.95
N ALA A 134 -2.39 5.28 -3.36
CA ALA A 134 -1.49 4.43 -4.14
C ALA A 134 -0.91 3.27 -3.30
N ILE A 135 -0.61 3.49 -2.02
CA ILE A 135 0.00 2.47 -1.16
C ILE A 135 -1.04 1.53 -0.54
N ALA A 136 -2.23 2.04 -0.17
CA ALA A 136 -3.34 1.28 0.40
C ALA A 136 -4.14 0.54 -0.68
N GLY A 137 -3.58 -0.58 -1.14
CA GLY A 137 -4.19 -1.51 -2.09
C GLY A 137 -4.90 -2.69 -1.42
N ALA A 138 -4.81 -3.90 -2.01
CA ALA A 138 -5.47 -5.10 -1.49
C ALA A 138 -4.78 -5.66 -0.24
N GLY A 139 -3.44 -5.59 -0.19
CA GLY A 139 -2.64 -6.20 0.87
C GLY A 139 -3.09 -5.88 2.31
N PRO A 140 -3.31 -4.61 2.70
CA PRO A 140 -3.75 -4.27 4.06
C PRO A 140 -5.19 -4.72 4.35
N LEU A 141 -6.01 -5.03 3.34
CA LEU A 141 -7.38 -5.52 3.54
C LEU A 141 -7.39 -7.05 3.61
N VAL A 142 -6.77 -7.70 2.62
CA VAL A 142 -6.78 -9.15 2.44
C VAL A 142 -5.87 -9.86 3.43
N GLY A 143 -4.63 -9.38 3.63
CA GLY A 143 -3.64 -10.05 4.46
C GLY A 143 -4.11 -10.29 5.90
N PRO A 144 -4.60 -9.26 6.62
CA PRO A 144 -5.13 -9.43 7.97
C PRO A 144 -6.34 -10.38 8.04
N VAL A 145 -7.23 -10.33 7.04
CA VAL A 145 -8.39 -11.22 6.97
C VAL A 145 -7.93 -12.68 6.79
N LEU A 146 -7.02 -12.96 5.86
CA LEU A 146 -6.48 -14.31 5.66
C LEU A 146 -5.70 -14.81 6.89
N ALA A 147 -5.02 -13.91 7.60
CA ALA A 147 -4.27 -14.23 8.81
C ALA A 147 -5.16 -14.45 10.05
N ALA A 148 -6.42 -13.99 10.04
CA ALA A 148 -7.34 -14.12 11.17
C ALA A 148 -7.54 -15.57 11.63
N GLN A 149 -7.36 -16.56 10.74
CA GLN A 149 -7.39 -17.97 11.11
C GLN A 149 -6.38 -18.32 12.21
N MET A 150 -5.29 -17.58 12.39
CA MET A 150 -4.22 -17.85 13.39
C MET A 150 -4.53 -17.22 14.76
N GLY A 151 -5.69 -16.60 14.92
CA GLY A 151 -6.08 -15.84 16.11
C GLY A 151 -5.85 -14.34 15.94
N TYR A 152 -6.47 -13.53 16.81
CA TYR A 152 -6.45 -12.07 16.65
C TYR A 152 -5.13 -11.43 17.11
N LEU A 153 -4.44 -12.00 18.10
CA LEU A 153 -3.37 -11.31 18.82
C LEU A 153 -2.07 -11.18 18.01
N PRO A 154 -1.56 -12.24 17.35
CA PRO A 154 -0.33 -12.15 16.57
C PRO A 154 -0.41 -11.14 15.43
N GLY A 155 -1.53 -11.16 14.70
CA GLY A 155 -1.78 -10.21 13.61
C GLY A 155 -1.85 -8.79 14.13
N THR A 156 -2.56 -8.55 15.24
CA THR A 156 -2.67 -7.23 15.87
C THR A 156 -1.31 -6.67 16.28
N ILE A 157 -0.45 -7.48 16.90
CA ILE A 157 0.91 -7.08 17.30
C ILE A 157 1.73 -6.72 16.06
N TRP A 158 1.73 -7.57 15.04
CA TRP A 158 2.54 -7.33 13.85
C TRP A 158 2.07 -6.10 13.06
N ILE A 159 0.76 -5.91 12.89
CA ILE A 159 0.22 -4.74 12.21
C ILE A 159 0.63 -3.46 12.96
N ILE A 160 0.36 -3.37 14.27
CA ILE A 160 0.57 -2.12 15.02
C ILE A 160 2.05 -1.84 15.31
N VAL A 161 2.80 -2.84 15.78
CA VAL A 161 4.21 -2.65 16.17
C VAL A 161 5.11 -2.70 14.94
N GLY A 162 4.83 -3.61 14.00
CA GLY A 162 5.59 -3.75 12.77
C GLY A 162 5.55 -2.48 11.91
N VAL A 163 4.38 -1.83 11.80
CA VAL A 163 4.30 -0.56 11.05
C VAL A 163 5.15 0.54 11.68
N VAL A 164 5.11 0.70 13.01
CA VAL A 164 5.79 1.79 13.69
C VAL A 164 7.30 1.63 13.57
N LEU A 165 7.81 0.40 13.69
CA LEU A 165 9.24 0.14 13.75
C LEU A 165 9.87 -0.18 12.40
N ALA A 166 9.12 -0.71 11.44
CA ALA A 166 9.63 -1.15 10.14
C ALA A 166 8.94 -0.43 8.98
N GLY A 167 7.63 -0.62 8.79
CA GLY A 167 6.93 -0.13 7.60
C GLY A 167 7.02 1.38 7.39
N ALA A 168 6.59 2.15 8.39
CA ALA A 168 6.58 3.61 8.33
C ALA A 168 8.00 4.20 8.27
N VAL A 169 8.96 3.50 8.87
CA VAL A 169 10.40 3.84 8.79
C VAL A 169 10.90 3.67 7.36
N GLN A 170 10.65 2.52 6.75
CA GLN A 170 11.07 2.24 5.38
C GLN A 170 10.47 3.27 4.41
N ASP A 171 9.16 3.46 4.48
CA ASP A 171 8.44 4.31 3.54
C ASP A 171 8.92 5.77 3.63
N TYR A 172 9.08 6.29 4.85
CA TYR A 172 9.62 7.62 5.09
C TYR A 172 11.05 7.80 4.56
N ILE A 173 11.95 6.85 4.87
CA ILE A 173 13.36 6.95 4.52
C ILE A 173 13.57 6.78 3.00
N VAL A 174 12.87 5.84 2.37
CA VAL A 174 12.92 5.63 0.91
C VAL A 174 12.40 6.88 0.19
N LEU A 175 11.28 7.44 0.64
CA LEU A 175 10.71 8.66 0.07
C LEU A 175 11.70 9.82 0.12
N PHE A 176 12.29 10.05 1.31
CA PHE A 176 13.25 11.12 1.52
C PHE A 176 14.51 10.96 0.66
N TYR A 177 15.08 9.75 0.61
CA TYR A 177 16.31 9.52 -0.16
C TYR A 177 16.10 9.53 -1.67
N SER A 178 14.94 9.12 -2.15
CA SER A 178 14.59 9.25 -3.57
C SER A 178 14.40 10.72 -3.95
N MET A 179 13.68 11.50 -3.13
CA MET A 179 13.47 12.93 -3.34
C MET A 179 14.80 13.69 -3.45
N ARG A 180 15.75 13.46 -2.55
CA ARG A 180 17.09 14.10 -2.62
C ARG A 180 17.95 13.62 -3.79
N ARG A 181 17.55 12.57 -4.49
CA ARG A 181 18.21 12.05 -5.71
C ARG A 181 17.40 12.35 -6.97
N GLY A 182 16.52 13.36 -6.94
CA GLY A 182 15.77 13.75 -8.13
C GLY A 182 14.59 12.85 -8.47
N GLY A 183 14.06 12.09 -7.49
CA GLY A 183 12.97 11.13 -7.71
C GLY A 183 13.41 9.85 -8.41
N ARG A 184 14.65 9.39 -8.16
CA ARG A 184 15.18 8.13 -8.73
C ARG A 184 14.45 6.91 -8.15
N SER A 185 14.16 5.95 -9.03
CA SER A 185 13.57 4.66 -8.66
C SER A 185 14.49 3.86 -7.75
N LEU A 186 13.90 2.95 -6.95
CA LEU A 186 14.66 2.11 -6.01
C LEU A 186 15.78 1.31 -6.69
N GLY A 187 15.51 0.74 -7.86
CA GLY A 187 16.52 0.00 -8.63
C GLY A 187 17.69 0.88 -9.09
N GLN A 188 17.41 2.13 -9.49
CA GLN A 188 18.47 3.06 -9.85
C GLN A 188 19.29 3.50 -8.63
N MET A 189 18.64 3.78 -7.49
CA MET A 189 19.35 4.05 -6.24
C MET A 189 20.25 2.88 -5.83
N ALA A 190 19.77 1.64 -5.98
CA ALA A 190 20.58 0.46 -5.71
C ALA A 190 21.82 0.38 -6.61
N ARG A 191 21.71 0.76 -7.89
CA ARG A 191 22.83 0.80 -8.83
C ARG A 191 23.86 1.87 -8.47
N ASP A 192 23.39 3.05 -8.10
CA ASP A 192 24.25 4.16 -7.66
C ASP A 192 25.01 3.79 -6.37
N GLU A 193 24.39 3.00 -5.49
CA GLU A 193 24.91 2.76 -4.14
C GLU A 193 25.65 1.43 -3.96
N LEU A 194 25.24 0.36 -4.64
CA LEU A 194 25.76 -1.01 -4.43
C LEU A 194 26.70 -1.48 -5.54
N GLY A 195 26.95 -0.65 -6.55
CA GLY A 195 27.79 -1.00 -7.70
C GLY A 195 27.09 -1.92 -8.70
N LYS A 196 27.86 -2.45 -9.67
CA LYS A 196 27.32 -3.15 -10.85
C LYS A 196 26.54 -4.43 -10.50
N ILE A 197 27.07 -5.25 -9.58
CA ILE A 197 26.47 -6.55 -9.23
C ILE A 197 25.19 -6.33 -8.41
N GLY A 198 25.29 -5.64 -7.27
CA GLY A 198 24.14 -5.35 -6.41
C GLY A 198 23.07 -4.51 -7.13
N GLY A 199 23.48 -3.55 -7.96
CA GLY A 199 22.58 -2.73 -8.77
C GLY A 199 21.78 -3.51 -9.80
N THR A 200 22.46 -4.35 -10.60
CA THR A 200 21.78 -5.19 -11.60
C THR A 200 20.83 -6.19 -10.93
N ALA A 201 21.25 -6.81 -9.83
CA ALA A 201 20.39 -7.71 -9.07
C ALA A 201 19.13 -7.01 -8.54
N ALA A 202 19.28 -5.80 -7.98
CA ALA A 202 18.15 -5.01 -7.49
C ALA A 202 17.21 -4.59 -8.62
N LEU A 203 17.72 -4.17 -9.78
CA LEU A 203 16.90 -3.82 -10.95
C LEU A 203 16.05 -5.01 -11.43
N ILE A 204 16.67 -6.18 -11.60
CA ILE A 204 15.96 -7.40 -12.02
C ILE A 204 14.94 -7.82 -10.97
N ALA A 205 15.32 -7.84 -9.68
CA ALA A 205 14.44 -8.24 -8.59
C ALA A 205 13.23 -7.32 -8.47
N THR A 206 13.47 -6.01 -8.41
CA THR A 206 12.39 -5.02 -8.27
C THR A 206 11.41 -5.09 -9.44
N MET A 207 11.90 -5.27 -10.68
CA MET A 207 11.06 -5.40 -11.87
C MET A 207 10.24 -6.69 -11.86
N ALA A 208 10.86 -7.85 -11.57
CA ALA A 208 10.18 -9.13 -11.57
C ALA A 208 9.14 -9.23 -10.43
N ILE A 209 9.46 -8.69 -9.25
CA ILE A 209 8.54 -8.62 -8.11
C ILE A 209 7.35 -7.69 -8.43
N MET A 210 7.58 -6.56 -9.09
CA MET A 210 6.51 -5.63 -9.47
C MET A 210 5.45 -6.29 -10.36
N VAL A 211 5.87 -7.12 -11.32
CA VAL A 211 4.95 -7.89 -12.18
C VAL A 211 4.01 -8.77 -11.35
N ILE A 212 4.56 -9.51 -10.38
CA ILE A 212 3.78 -10.40 -9.51
C ILE A 212 2.83 -9.60 -8.61
N ILE A 213 3.29 -8.49 -8.04
CA ILE A 213 2.47 -7.66 -7.16
C ILE A 213 1.25 -7.12 -7.89
N VAL A 214 1.42 -6.51 -9.06
CA VAL A 214 0.30 -5.93 -9.82
C VAL A 214 -0.69 -7.02 -10.25
N ALA A 215 -0.21 -8.18 -10.68
CA ALA A 215 -1.05 -9.31 -11.04
C ALA A 215 -1.94 -9.78 -9.89
N ILE A 216 -1.38 -9.88 -8.69
CA ILE A 216 -2.11 -10.41 -7.52
C ILE A 216 -3.07 -9.37 -6.95
N LEU A 217 -2.72 -8.08 -7.00
CA LEU A 217 -3.68 -7.02 -6.73
C LEU A 217 -4.88 -7.12 -7.67
N ALA A 218 -4.64 -7.29 -8.98
CA ALA A 218 -5.73 -7.45 -9.95
C ALA A 218 -6.55 -8.74 -9.72
N LEU A 219 -5.91 -9.84 -9.28
CA LEU A 219 -6.58 -11.10 -8.97
C LEU A 219 -7.62 -10.95 -7.85
N VAL A 220 -7.30 -10.19 -6.80
CA VAL A 220 -8.25 -9.93 -5.70
C VAL A 220 -9.49 -9.20 -6.23
N VAL A 221 -9.32 -8.24 -7.16
CA VAL A 221 -10.46 -7.53 -7.78
C VAL A 221 -11.32 -8.49 -8.60
N VAL A 222 -10.69 -9.37 -9.40
CA VAL A 222 -11.42 -10.39 -10.16
C VAL A 222 -12.23 -11.26 -9.21
N ASN A 223 -11.64 -11.75 -8.12
CA ASN A 223 -12.34 -12.66 -7.20
C ASN A 223 -13.44 -11.96 -6.39
N ALA A 224 -13.29 -10.66 -6.10
CA ALA A 224 -14.32 -9.90 -5.42
C ALA A 224 -15.54 -9.62 -6.31
N LEU A 225 -15.30 -9.32 -7.59
CA LEU A 225 -16.33 -8.86 -8.54
C LEU A 225 -16.91 -9.97 -9.41
N ALA A 226 -16.17 -11.05 -9.67
CA ALA A 226 -16.66 -12.18 -10.45
C ALA A 226 -17.94 -12.73 -9.81
N ALA A 227 -18.92 -13.05 -10.65
CA ALA A 227 -20.25 -13.49 -10.24
C ALA A 227 -21.06 -12.50 -9.37
N SER A 228 -20.64 -11.22 -9.24
CA SER A 228 -21.41 -10.15 -8.56
C SER A 228 -21.83 -9.06 -9.56
N PRO A 229 -23.01 -9.17 -10.20
CA PRO A 229 -23.49 -8.18 -11.17
C PRO A 229 -23.57 -6.76 -10.60
N TRP A 230 -24.00 -6.65 -9.34
CA TRP A 230 -24.03 -5.38 -8.62
C TRP A 230 -22.61 -4.78 -8.52
N GLY A 231 -21.63 -5.56 -8.05
CA GLY A 231 -20.25 -5.12 -7.92
C GLY A 231 -19.65 -4.67 -9.25
N VAL A 232 -19.80 -5.46 -10.32
CA VAL A 232 -19.27 -5.15 -11.66
C VAL A 232 -19.86 -3.84 -12.19
N PHE A 233 -21.17 -3.64 -12.08
CA PHE A 233 -21.82 -2.41 -12.51
C PHE A 233 -21.31 -1.20 -11.72
N SER A 234 -21.39 -1.26 -10.39
CA SER A 234 -21.05 -0.12 -9.53
C SER A 234 -19.59 0.30 -9.67
N VAL A 235 -18.65 -0.66 -9.74
CA VAL A 235 -17.23 -0.37 -9.99
C VAL A 235 -17.02 0.12 -11.42
N GLY A 236 -17.70 -0.46 -12.42
CA GLY A 236 -17.61 -0.02 -13.81
C GLY A 236 -18.01 1.44 -14.00
N MET A 237 -19.07 1.89 -13.32
CA MET A 237 -19.53 3.29 -13.34
C MET A 237 -18.53 4.30 -12.77
N THR A 238 -17.52 3.85 -12.04
CA THR A 238 -16.48 4.75 -11.51
C THR A 238 -15.60 5.33 -12.63
N ILE A 239 -15.47 4.64 -13.76
CA ILE A 239 -14.70 5.11 -14.93
C ILE A 239 -15.35 6.36 -15.54
N PRO A 240 -16.62 6.34 -16.00
CA PRO A 240 -17.25 7.53 -16.55
C PRO A 240 -17.39 8.66 -15.51
N ILE A 241 -17.62 8.33 -14.23
CA ILE A 241 -17.62 9.34 -13.15
C ILE A 241 -16.25 10.03 -13.07
N ALA A 242 -15.15 9.29 -13.03
CA ALA A 242 -13.81 9.86 -12.99
C ALA A 242 -13.47 10.70 -14.22
N LEU A 243 -13.84 10.25 -15.43
CA LEU A 243 -13.66 11.02 -16.67
C LEU A 243 -14.45 12.33 -16.63
N PHE A 244 -15.70 12.29 -16.16
CA PHE A 244 -16.50 13.50 -15.96
C PHE A 244 -15.83 14.45 -14.97
N MET A 245 -15.39 13.96 -13.82
CA MET A 245 -14.72 14.76 -12.80
C MET A 245 -13.42 15.40 -13.32
N GLY A 246 -12.62 14.66 -14.09
CA GLY A 246 -11.38 15.16 -14.70
C GLY A 246 -11.64 16.27 -15.72
N CYS A 247 -12.61 16.07 -16.61
CA CYS A 247 -13.04 17.10 -17.56
C CYS A 247 -13.66 18.32 -16.85
N TYR A 248 -14.43 18.10 -15.78
CA TYR A 248 -15.04 19.17 -14.98
C TYR A 248 -13.98 20.10 -14.38
N LEU A 249 -12.95 19.53 -13.76
CA LEU A 249 -11.84 20.28 -13.16
C LEU A 249 -10.93 20.94 -14.19
N ARG A 250 -10.87 20.43 -15.41
CA ARG A 250 -10.00 21.00 -16.45
C ARG A 250 -10.67 22.08 -17.29
N PHE A 251 -11.92 21.85 -17.70
CA PHE A 251 -12.58 22.66 -18.73
C PHE A 251 -13.79 23.45 -18.20
N PHE A 252 -14.56 22.91 -17.27
CA PHE A 252 -15.82 23.53 -16.84
C PHE A 252 -15.63 24.51 -15.67
N ARG A 253 -15.02 24.05 -14.57
CA ARG A 253 -14.74 24.88 -13.39
C ARG A 253 -13.36 24.59 -12.79
N PRO A 254 -12.30 25.17 -13.37
CA PRO A 254 -10.94 25.03 -12.85
C PRO A 254 -10.81 25.43 -11.38
N GLY A 255 -10.19 24.56 -10.58
CA GLY A 255 -9.91 24.80 -9.16
C GLY A 255 -11.06 24.55 -8.19
N LYS A 256 -12.28 24.24 -8.67
CA LYS A 256 -13.46 23.94 -7.82
C LYS A 256 -13.52 22.48 -7.38
N VAL A 257 -12.49 22.06 -6.64
CA VAL A 257 -12.33 20.66 -6.23
C VAL A 257 -13.47 20.18 -5.33
N SER A 258 -13.88 20.97 -4.33
CA SER A 258 -14.97 20.59 -3.42
C SER A 258 -16.31 20.31 -4.12
N GLU A 259 -16.68 21.13 -5.10
CA GLU A 259 -17.93 20.99 -5.87
C GLU A 259 -17.95 19.63 -6.61
N VAL A 260 -16.89 19.33 -7.36
CA VAL A 260 -16.80 18.07 -8.11
C VAL A 260 -16.72 16.85 -7.20
N SER A 261 -16.16 17.02 -6.00
CA SER A 261 -16.05 15.95 -5.00
C SER A 261 -17.43 15.50 -4.52
N ILE A 262 -18.30 16.46 -4.20
CA ILE A 262 -19.66 16.20 -3.74
C ILE A 262 -20.46 15.54 -4.87
N ILE A 263 -20.33 16.06 -6.10
CA ILE A 263 -20.99 15.46 -7.27
C ILE A 263 -20.50 14.01 -7.47
N GLY A 264 -19.19 13.78 -7.44
CA GLY A 264 -18.61 12.44 -7.58
C GLY A 264 -19.10 11.47 -6.50
N PHE A 265 -19.18 11.92 -5.25
CA PHE A 265 -19.71 11.12 -4.14
C PHE A 265 -21.19 10.76 -4.35
N VAL A 266 -22.02 11.73 -4.74
CA VAL A 266 -23.45 11.50 -5.02
C VAL A 266 -23.63 10.53 -6.19
N LEU A 267 -22.86 10.71 -7.27
CA LEU A 267 -22.89 9.81 -8.42
C LEU A 267 -22.43 8.39 -8.05
N LEU A 268 -21.46 8.26 -7.15
CA LEU A 268 -21.01 6.97 -6.66
C LEU A 268 -22.11 6.26 -5.85
N LEU A 269 -22.77 6.97 -4.92
CA LEU A 269 -23.91 6.42 -4.18
C LEU A 269 -25.05 6.03 -5.12
N ALA A 270 -25.34 6.87 -6.13
CA ALA A 270 -26.31 6.56 -7.16
C ALA A 270 -25.91 5.32 -7.98
N ALA A 271 -24.62 5.10 -8.25
CA ALA A 271 -24.13 3.91 -8.94
C ALA A 271 -24.26 2.62 -8.10
N ILE A 272 -24.17 2.70 -6.76
CA ILE A 272 -24.44 1.56 -5.87
C ILE A 272 -25.93 1.26 -5.86
N ILE A 273 -26.77 2.26 -5.63
CA ILE A 273 -28.23 2.09 -5.59
C ILE A 273 -28.74 1.59 -6.94
N GLY A 274 -28.26 2.19 -8.04
CA GLY A 274 -28.55 1.75 -9.40
C GLY A 274 -28.03 0.35 -9.71
N GLY A 275 -26.89 -0.03 -9.14
CA GLY A 275 -26.34 -1.39 -9.25
C GLY A 275 -27.29 -2.44 -8.71
N GLY A 276 -27.88 -2.21 -7.54
CA GLY A 276 -28.89 -3.11 -6.96
C GLY A 276 -30.18 -3.16 -7.78
N ALA A 277 -30.62 -2.02 -8.30
CA ALA A 277 -31.80 -1.98 -9.16
C ALA A 277 -31.59 -2.76 -10.47
N ILE A 278 -30.40 -2.65 -11.08
CA ILE A 278 -30.04 -3.32 -12.34
C ILE A 278 -29.77 -4.81 -12.11
N SER A 279 -29.09 -5.19 -11.02
CA SER A 279 -28.80 -6.60 -10.73
C SER A 279 -30.06 -7.42 -10.50
N ASN A 280 -31.14 -6.79 -10.05
CA ASN A 280 -32.45 -7.43 -9.87
C ASN A 280 -33.24 -7.59 -11.18
N THR A 281 -32.76 -7.04 -12.30
CA THR A 281 -33.35 -7.26 -13.62
C THR A 281 -32.70 -8.44 -14.35
N ALA A 282 -33.47 -9.19 -15.12
CA ALA A 282 -32.95 -10.34 -15.86
C ALA A 282 -31.82 -9.97 -16.85
N TRP A 283 -31.96 -8.83 -17.54
CA TRP A 283 -30.94 -8.36 -18.48
C TRP A 283 -29.68 -7.87 -17.75
N GLY A 284 -29.82 -7.16 -16.63
CA GLY A 284 -28.71 -6.62 -15.87
C GLY A 284 -27.90 -7.72 -15.18
N ALA A 285 -28.60 -8.70 -14.58
CA ALA A 285 -27.97 -9.91 -14.08
C ALA A 285 -27.19 -10.64 -15.18
N ALA A 286 -27.78 -10.85 -16.36
CA ALA A 286 -27.12 -11.56 -17.45
C ALA A 286 -25.90 -10.80 -18.02
N PHE A 287 -25.97 -9.47 -18.14
CA PHE A 287 -24.91 -8.67 -18.74
C PHE A 287 -23.73 -8.42 -17.78
N PHE A 288 -24.02 -8.20 -16.49
CA PHE A 288 -23.00 -7.89 -15.49
C PHE A 288 -22.52 -9.11 -14.69
N HIS A 289 -23.14 -10.29 -14.86
CA HIS A 289 -22.56 -11.55 -14.40
C HIS A 289 -21.41 -11.96 -15.32
N VAL A 290 -20.21 -11.48 -14.99
CA VAL A 290 -19.01 -11.74 -15.79
C VAL A 290 -18.18 -12.82 -15.13
N ASP A 291 -17.85 -13.85 -15.91
CA ASP A 291 -16.94 -14.91 -15.48
C ASP A 291 -15.53 -14.36 -15.15
N PRO A 292 -14.76 -15.05 -14.30
CA PRO A 292 -13.45 -14.58 -13.88
C PRO A 292 -12.47 -14.26 -15.04
N VAL A 293 -12.43 -15.07 -16.09
CA VAL A 293 -11.47 -14.91 -17.20
C VAL A 293 -11.80 -13.68 -18.08
N PRO A 294 -13.03 -13.49 -18.59
CA PRO A 294 -13.39 -12.26 -19.30
C PRO A 294 -13.19 -10.99 -18.45
N LEU A 295 -13.51 -11.05 -17.15
CA LEU A 295 -13.29 -9.94 -16.24
C LEU A 295 -11.80 -9.60 -16.08
N ALA A 296 -10.94 -10.62 -15.97
CA ALA A 296 -9.49 -10.44 -15.93
C ALA A 296 -8.95 -9.76 -17.20
N ILE A 297 -9.43 -10.17 -18.38
CA ILE A 297 -9.09 -9.51 -19.65
C ILE A 297 -9.54 -8.05 -19.65
N GLY A 298 -10.74 -7.76 -19.14
CA GLY A 298 -11.24 -6.40 -18.96
C GLY A 298 -10.31 -5.54 -18.08
N ILE A 299 -9.82 -6.10 -16.97
CA ILE A 299 -8.87 -5.41 -16.07
C ILE A 299 -7.50 -5.20 -16.73
N ILE A 300 -7.03 -6.15 -17.56
CA ILE A 300 -5.78 -6.01 -18.34
C ILE A 300 -5.90 -4.86 -19.34
N ILE A 301 -7.00 -4.82 -20.12
CA ILE A 301 -7.27 -3.74 -21.07
C ILE A 301 -7.38 -2.41 -20.33
N TYR A 302 -8.12 -2.38 -19.22
CA TYR A 302 -8.25 -1.21 -18.37
C TYR A 302 -6.88 -0.73 -17.86
N GLY A 303 -6.03 -1.62 -17.35
CA GLY A 303 -4.70 -1.27 -16.84
C GLY A 303 -3.79 -0.66 -17.91
N PHE A 304 -3.86 -1.16 -19.15
CA PHE A 304 -3.17 -0.56 -20.29
C PHE A 304 -3.67 0.87 -20.57
N VAL A 305 -5.00 1.03 -20.72
CA VAL A 305 -5.62 2.32 -21.04
C VAL A 305 -5.35 3.34 -19.92
N ALA A 306 -5.56 2.95 -18.66
CA ALA A 306 -5.35 3.83 -17.51
C ALA A 306 -3.90 4.31 -17.45
N ALA A 307 -2.91 3.43 -17.64
CA ALA A 307 -1.49 3.79 -17.54
C ALA A 307 -1.00 4.71 -18.67
N ILE A 308 -1.61 4.67 -19.86
CA ILE A 308 -1.25 5.57 -20.98
C ILE A 308 -1.99 6.90 -20.96
N LEU A 309 -3.17 6.95 -20.33
CA LEU A 309 -3.96 8.18 -20.25
C LEU A 309 -3.28 9.23 -19.35
N PRO A 310 -3.46 10.53 -19.66
CA PRO A 310 -2.98 11.61 -18.82
C PRO A 310 -3.49 11.46 -17.39
N VAL A 311 -2.60 11.70 -16.42
CA VAL A 311 -2.91 11.55 -14.98
C VAL A 311 -4.14 12.36 -14.57
N TRP A 312 -4.29 13.58 -15.08
CA TRP A 312 -5.42 14.47 -14.75
C TRP A 312 -6.79 13.97 -15.24
N LEU A 313 -6.83 13.10 -16.26
CA LEU A 313 -8.09 12.73 -16.91
C LEU A 313 -8.79 11.58 -16.19
N LEU A 314 -8.05 10.57 -15.74
CA LEU A 314 -8.61 9.37 -15.11
C LEU A 314 -8.05 9.14 -13.71
N LEU A 315 -6.72 9.06 -13.56
CA LEU A 315 -6.09 8.68 -12.30
C LEU A 315 -6.37 9.69 -11.19
N ALA A 316 -6.04 10.97 -11.38
CA ALA A 316 -6.16 11.96 -10.32
C ALA A 316 -7.62 12.17 -9.84
N PRO A 317 -8.64 12.32 -10.72
CA PRO A 317 -10.02 12.46 -10.28
C PRO A 317 -10.55 11.21 -9.56
N ARG A 318 -10.14 10.02 -10.04
CA ARG A 318 -10.52 8.75 -9.42
C ARG A 318 -9.84 8.56 -8.06
N ASP A 319 -8.54 8.81 -7.97
CA ASP A 319 -7.77 8.75 -6.73
C ASP A 319 -8.33 9.71 -5.71
N TYR A 320 -8.76 10.88 -6.15
CA TYR A 320 -9.40 11.86 -5.30
C TYR A 320 -10.71 11.29 -4.75
N LEU A 321 -11.65 10.82 -5.60
CA LEU A 321 -12.89 10.18 -5.16
C LEU A 321 -12.63 8.99 -4.23
N SER A 322 -11.67 8.14 -4.61
CA SER A 322 -11.25 6.98 -3.84
C SER A 322 -10.77 7.42 -2.47
N THR A 323 -9.90 8.43 -2.35
CA THR A 323 -9.35 8.94 -1.07
C THR A 323 -10.44 9.33 -0.06
N PHE A 324 -11.49 10.05 -0.49
CA PHE A 324 -12.59 10.40 0.42
C PHE A 324 -13.37 9.18 0.86
N MET A 325 -13.64 8.25 -0.06
CA MET A 325 -14.22 6.97 0.28
C MET A 325 -13.30 6.17 1.21
N LYS A 326 -11.99 6.23 0.99
CA LYS A 326 -10.97 5.50 1.75
C LYS A 326 -11.01 5.88 3.20
N ILE A 327 -10.83 7.18 3.46
CA ILE A 327 -10.75 7.74 4.82
C ILE A 327 -12.15 7.75 5.45
N GLY A 328 -13.18 8.09 4.68
CA GLY A 328 -14.57 8.19 5.14
C GLY A 328 -15.14 6.84 5.61
N THR A 329 -15.04 5.80 4.79
CA THR A 329 -15.56 4.46 5.14
C THR A 329 -14.82 3.85 6.32
N ILE A 330 -13.49 4.00 6.37
CA ILE A 330 -12.68 3.44 7.47
C ILE A 330 -12.92 4.19 8.77
N GLY A 331 -13.05 5.53 8.70
CA GLY A 331 -13.46 6.34 9.86
C GLY A 331 -14.87 5.99 10.33
N MET A 332 -15.80 5.79 9.40
CA MET A 332 -17.17 5.34 9.70
C MET A 332 -17.18 3.97 10.39
N LEU A 333 -16.42 3.00 9.87
CA LEU A 333 -16.29 1.67 10.46
C LEU A 333 -15.67 1.74 11.86
N ALA A 334 -14.63 2.56 12.07
CA ALA A 334 -14.03 2.75 13.38
C ALA A 334 -15.02 3.32 14.41
N ILE A 335 -15.81 4.32 14.01
CA ILE A 335 -16.88 4.89 14.85
C ILE A 335 -17.96 3.83 15.11
N ALA A 336 -18.36 3.07 14.09
CA ALA A 336 -19.34 2.01 14.23
C ALA A 336 -18.89 0.93 15.21
N ILE A 337 -17.62 0.52 15.18
CA ILE A 337 -17.03 -0.42 16.15
C ILE A 337 -17.11 0.14 17.57
N ILE A 338 -16.84 1.42 17.78
CA ILE A 338 -16.93 2.07 19.11
C ILE A 338 -18.37 2.09 19.64
N ILE A 339 -19.36 2.25 18.76
CA ILE A 339 -20.78 2.29 19.12
C ILE A 339 -21.32 0.88 19.38
N VAL A 340 -21.15 -0.02 18.40
CA VAL A 340 -21.68 -1.39 18.40
C VAL A 340 -20.98 -2.23 19.45
N ARG A 341 -19.66 -2.03 19.62
CA ARG A 341 -18.83 -2.77 20.56
C ARG A 341 -18.95 -4.29 20.34
N PRO A 342 -18.64 -4.80 19.13
CA PRO A 342 -18.78 -6.23 18.85
C PRO A 342 -17.84 -7.05 19.74
N GLU A 343 -18.37 -8.15 20.25
CA GLU A 343 -17.61 -9.12 21.04
C GLU A 343 -16.81 -10.05 20.12
N ILE A 344 -15.53 -10.21 20.42
CA ILE A 344 -14.63 -11.07 19.65
C ILE A 344 -14.63 -12.46 20.27
N THR A 345 -15.19 -13.43 19.55
CA THR A 345 -15.23 -14.84 19.94
C THR A 345 -14.00 -15.63 19.45
N VAL A 346 -13.20 -15.01 18.57
CA VAL A 346 -11.96 -15.59 18.07
C VAL A 346 -10.93 -15.65 19.21
N PRO A 347 -10.25 -16.79 19.43
CA PRO A 347 -9.22 -16.88 20.45
C PRO A 347 -7.99 -16.02 20.11
N ALA A 348 -7.24 -15.61 21.13
CA ALA A 348 -5.99 -14.85 20.96
C ALA A 348 -5.00 -15.60 20.04
N PHE A 349 -4.88 -16.90 20.27
CA PHE A 349 -4.12 -17.85 19.47
C PHE A 349 -5.06 -19.00 19.12
N SER A 350 -5.17 -19.34 17.83
CA SER A 350 -6.03 -20.42 17.38
C SER A 350 -5.31 -21.78 17.33
N GLU A 351 -6.09 -22.81 17.03
CA GLU A 351 -5.63 -24.18 16.78
C GLU A 351 -4.63 -24.27 15.60
N PHE A 352 -4.61 -23.26 14.72
CA PHE A 352 -3.80 -23.24 13.49
C PHE A 352 -2.45 -22.53 13.63
N VAL A 353 -2.05 -22.14 14.85
CA VAL A 353 -0.76 -21.46 15.10
C VAL A 353 0.44 -22.35 14.77
N ALA A 354 0.40 -23.63 15.16
CA ALA A 354 1.54 -24.54 15.04
C ALA A 354 1.64 -25.20 13.66
N ASN A 355 0.52 -25.69 13.11
CA ASN A 355 0.51 -26.54 11.92
C ASN A 355 -0.03 -25.84 10.66
N GLY A 356 -0.49 -24.59 10.78
CA GLY A 356 -1.18 -23.87 9.72
C GLY A 356 -2.63 -24.32 9.54
N GLY A 357 -3.38 -23.54 8.75
CA GLY A 357 -4.81 -23.74 8.57
C GLY A 357 -5.24 -23.80 7.11
N PRO A 358 -6.54 -24.01 6.85
CA PRO A 358 -7.06 -24.22 5.50
C PRO A 358 -7.09 -22.95 4.64
N VAL A 359 -7.01 -21.76 5.25
CA VAL A 359 -6.98 -20.47 4.53
C VAL A 359 -5.56 -20.09 4.14
N VAL A 360 -4.60 -20.24 5.06
CA VAL A 360 -3.17 -20.05 4.81
C VAL A 360 -2.40 -21.25 5.32
N SER A 361 -1.69 -21.91 4.41
CA SER A 361 -0.87 -23.06 4.74
C SER A 361 0.43 -22.68 5.45
N GLY A 362 0.80 -23.45 6.48
CA GLY A 362 2.03 -23.29 7.25
C GLY A 362 1.86 -22.60 8.60
N SER A 363 2.84 -22.79 9.48
CA SER A 363 2.88 -22.26 10.85
C SER A 363 2.87 -20.73 10.92
N LEU A 364 2.44 -20.18 12.06
CA LEU A 364 2.45 -18.74 12.32
C LEU A 364 3.80 -18.09 11.99
N PHE A 365 4.89 -18.65 12.50
CA PHE A 365 6.22 -18.22 12.10
C PHE A 365 6.72 -19.10 10.95
N PRO A 366 7.12 -18.55 9.79
CA PRO A 366 7.16 -17.12 9.41
C PRO A 366 5.92 -16.62 8.66
N PHE A 367 4.93 -17.49 8.39
CA PHE A 367 3.89 -17.20 7.39
C PHE A 367 2.95 -16.05 7.75
N LEU A 368 2.66 -15.81 9.03
CA LEU A 368 1.86 -14.67 9.49
C LEU A 368 2.43 -13.34 8.97
N PHE A 369 3.74 -13.18 9.12
CA PHE A 369 4.42 -11.94 8.77
C PHE A 369 4.32 -11.70 7.26
N VAL A 370 4.64 -12.71 6.43
CA VAL A 370 4.56 -12.58 4.97
C VAL A 370 3.11 -12.47 4.46
N THR A 371 2.14 -13.10 5.12
CA THR A 371 0.72 -12.95 4.78
C THR A 371 0.24 -11.52 5.06
N ILE A 372 0.59 -10.96 6.22
CA ILE A 372 0.34 -9.55 6.56
C ILE A 372 1.57 -8.73 6.17
N ALA A 373 1.91 -8.73 4.87
CA ALA A 373 2.98 -7.88 4.37
C ALA A 373 2.54 -6.40 4.37
N CYS A 374 1.58 -6.04 3.52
CA CYS A 374 1.03 -4.68 3.55
C CYS A 374 0.17 -4.46 4.81
N GLY A 375 0.14 -3.23 5.32
CA GLY A 375 -0.38 -2.90 6.65
C GLY A 375 0.67 -2.96 7.77
N ALA A 376 1.80 -3.65 7.59
CA ALA A 376 2.91 -3.69 8.54
C ALA A 376 4.26 -3.32 7.91
N LEU A 377 4.64 -3.97 6.81
CA LEU A 377 5.88 -3.72 6.08
C LEU A 377 5.74 -4.13 4.60
N SER A 378 5.72 -3.15 3.70
CA SER A 378 5.46 -3.39 2.27
C SER A 378 6.60 -2.95 1.37
N GLY A 379 7.05 -3.82 0.46
CA GLY A 379 8.03 -3.47 -0.57
C GLY A 379 7.41 -2.65 -1.70
N PHE A 380 6.14 -2.88 -2.04
CA PHE A 380 5.41 -2.08 -3.02
C PHE A 380 5.40 -0.59 -2.66
N HIS A 381 5.28 -0.27 -1.37
CA HIS A 381 5.34 1.10 -0.89
C HIS A 381 6.68 1.76 -1.20
N ALA A 382 7.79 1.06 -1.03
CA ALA A 382 9.10 1.59 -1.43
C ALA A 382 9.18 1.91 -2.93
N LEU A 383 8.43 1.21 -3.78
CA LEU A 383 8.36 1.50 -5.21
C LEU A 383 7.50 2.75 -5.50
N ILE A 384 6.40 2.96 -4.77
CA ILE A 384 5.64 4.21 -4.84
C ILE A 384 6.46 5.39 -4.29
N ALA A 385 7.06 5.22 -3.11
CA ALA A 385 7.89 6.21 -2.42
C ALA A 385 9.17 6.59 -3.17
N SER A 386 9.67 5.72 -4.07
CA SER A 386 10.80 6.06 -4.95
C SER A 386 10.40 6.37 -6.39
N GLY A 387 9.12 6.21 -6.75
CA GLY A 387 8.65 6.25 -8.13
C GLY A 387 7.84 7.49 -8.49
N THR A 388 6.76 7.78 -7.74
CA THR A 388 5.78 8.82 -8.08
C THR A 388 5.78 9.96 -7.07
N THR A 389 5.54 9.66 -5.80
CA THR A 389 5.45 10.64 -4.70
C THR A 389 6.65 11.60 -4.59
N PRO A 390 7.92 11.18 -4.70
CA PRO A 390 9.06 12.10 -4.50
C PRO A 390 9.14 13.23 -5.54
N LYS A 391 8.46 13.07 -6.68
CA LYS A 391 8.43 14.03 -7.79
C LYS A 391 7.39 15.15 -7.59
N LEU A 392 6.55 15.04 -6.56
CA LEU A 392 5.41 15.93 -6.31
C LEU A 392 5.52 16.74 -5.02
N ILE A 393 6.53 16.46 -4.19
CA ILE A 393 6.72 17.07 -2.86
C ILE A 393 7.10 18.54 -2.98
N GLU A 394 6.42 19.42 -2.26
CA GLU A 394 6.75 20.85 -2.23
C GLU A 394 7.96 21.14 -1.33
N LYS A 395 8.02 20.50 -0.15
CA LYS A 395 9.06 20.74 0.87
C LYS A 395 9.57 19.48 1.52
N GLU A 396 10.86 19.43 1.85
CA GLU A 396 11.50 18.23 2.39
C GLU A 396 10.81 17.72 3.66
N ARG A 397 10.38 18.60 4.58
CA ARG A 397 9.70 18.20 5.82
C ARG A 397 8.36 17.49 5.61
N GLN A 398 7.70 17.74 4.48
CA GLN A 398 6.41 17.11 4.18
C GLN A 398 6.52 15.58 4.04
N THR A 399 7.71 15.08 3.69
CA THR A 399 7.99 13.62 3.59
C THR A 399 7.62 12.85 4.84
N ARG A 400 7.71 13.45 6.04
CA ARG A 400 7.35 12.78 7.30
C ARG A 400 5.88 12.43 7.37
N PHE A 401 5.01 13.40 7.11
CA PHE A 401 3.58 13.14 7.24
C PHE A 401 3.04 12.37 6.03
N ILE A 402 3.63 12.56 4.85
CA ILE A 402 3.26 11.82 3.63
C ILE A 402 3.65 10.35 3.74
N GLY A 403 4.93 10.04 3.96
CA GLY A 403 5.41 8.65 4.04
C GLY A 403 5.07 7.99 5.37
N TYR A 404 5.68 8.45 6.48
CA TYR A 404 5.44 7.82 7.79
C TYR A 404 3.96 7.87 8.19
N GLY A 405 3.31 9.02 8.02
CA GLY A 405 1.88 9.17 8.33
C GLY A 405 0.96 8.38 7.39
N GLY A 406 1.28 8.33 6.09
CA GLY A 406 0.52 7.53 5.12
C GLY A 406 0.55 6.03 5.46
N MET A 407 1.73 5.52 5.81
CA MET A 407 1.89 4.12 6.21
C MET A 407 1.16 3.78 7.52
N LEU A 408 1.14 4.68 8.51
CA LEU A 408 0.31 4.50 9.71
C LEU A 408 -1.19 4.45 9.38
N MET A 409 -1.65 5.26 8.43
CA MET A 409 -3.06 5.23 7.99
C MET A 409 -3.39 3.91 7.29
N GLU A 410 -2.50 3.37 6.45
CA GLU A 410 -2.69 2.04 5.86
C GLU A 410 -2.76 0.95 6.94
N SER A 411 -1.90 1.02 7.95
CA SER A 411 -1.94 0.08 9.07
C SER A 411 -3.22 0.18 9.91
N PHE A 412 -3.81 1.38 10.03
CA PHE A 412 -5.13 1.53 10.63
C PHE A 412 -6.22 0.81 9.81
N VAL A 413 -6.16 0.91 8.48
CA VAL A 413 -7.03 0.14 7.58
C VAL A 413 -6.86 -1.37 7.83
N ALA A 414 -5.63 -1.85 8.01
CA ALA A 414 -5.36 -3.26 8.31
C ALA A 414 -5.94 -3.74 9.64
N ILE A 415 -5.93 -2.91 10.69
CA ILE A 415 -6.62 -3.23 11.95
C ILE A 415 -8.13 -3.25 11.76
N MET A 416 -8.71 -2.33 10.98
CA MET A 416 -10.15 -2.38 10.71
C MET A 416 -10.53 -3.65 9.93
N ALA A 417 -9.71 -4.07 8.98
CA ALA A 417 -9.94 -5.30 8.23
C ALA A 417 -9.85 -6.56 9.12
N LEU A 418 -8.85 -6.61 10.01
CA LEU A 418 -8.73 -7.68 11.01
C LEU A 418 -9.96 -7.72 11.91
N VAL A 419 -10.36 -6.57 12.47
CA VAL A 419 -11.53 -6.46 13.37
C VAL A 419 -12.81 -6.89 12.67
N ALA A 420 -13.03 -6.46 11.42
CA ALA A 420 -14.17 -6.91 10.64
C ALA A 420 -14.19 -8.43 10.45
N ALA A 421 -13.03 -9.04 10.15
CA ALA A 421 -12.91 -10.49 9.99
C ALA A 421 -13.11 -11.28 11.29
N VAL A 422 -12.65 -10.76 12.44
CA VAL A 422 -12.81 -11.44 13.73
C VAL A 422 -14.15 -11.14 14.41
N SER A 423 -14.96 -10.24 13.84
CA SER A 423 -16.31 -9.90 14.32
C SER A 423 -17.43 -10.74 13.67
N ILE A 424 -17.11 -11.55 12.66
CA ILE A 424 -18.05 -12.51 12.08
C ILE A 424 -17.90 -13.88 12.73
N ASP A 425 -18.92 -14.72 12.57
CA ASP A 425 -18.86 -16.12 13.03
C ASP A 425 -17.65 -16.86 12.41
N ARG A 426 -16.92 -17.61 13.24
CA ARG A 426 -15.73 -18.35 12.82
C ARG A 426 -16.06 -19.39 11.74
N GLY A 427 -17.21 -20.04 11.83
CA GLY A 427 -17.65 -21.02 10.84
C GLY A 427 -17.91 -20.37 9.48
N ILE A 428 -18.61 -19.23 9.47
CA ILE A 428 -18.81 -18.42 8.26
C ILE A 428 -17.46 -17.98 7.68
N TYR A 429 -16.54 -17.49 8.51
CA TYR A 429 -15.19 -17.09 8.09
C TYR A 429 -14.47 -18.21 7.32
N PHE A 430 -14.45 -19.44 7.86
CA PHE A 430 -13.78 -20.56 7.20
C PHE A 430 -14.52 -21.02 5.95
N ALA A 431 -15.86 -21.00 5.93
CA ALA A 431 -16.65 -21.35 4.76
C ALA A 431 -16.42 -20.38 3.58
N MET A 432 -16.19 -19.09 3.87
CA MET A 432 -15.91 -18.08 2.86
C MET A 432 -14.47 -18.14 2.33
N ASN A 433 -13.48 -18.33 3.22
CA ASN A 433 -12.07 -18.19 2.87
C ASN A 433 -11.37 -19.50 2.48
N SER A 434 -12.02 -20.66 2.67
CA SER A 434 -11.51 -21.93 2.19
C SER A 434 -11.75 -22.08 0.69
N SER A 435 -10.88 -22.84 0.01
CA SER A 435 -11.03 -23.06 -1.44
C SER A 435 -12.29 -23.86 -1.79
N ALA A 436 -12.85 -23.63 -2.98
CA ALA A 436 -13.97 -24.41 -3.50
C ALA A 436 -13.68 -25.91 -3.56
N ALA A 437 -12.41 -26.29 -3.69
CA ALA A 437 -12.04 -27.69 -3.68
C ALA A 437 -12.05 -28.33 -2.28
N LEU A 438 -11.97 -27.55 -1.21
CA LEU A 438 -12.18 -28.03 0.17
C LEU A 438 -13.67 -28.06 0.52
N THR A 439 -14.43 -27.05 0.10
CA THR A 439 -15.86 -26.94 0.44
C THR A 439 -16.80 -27.60 -0.58
N GLY A 440 -16.27 -28.15 -1.67
CA GLY A 440 -17.07 -28.60 -2.82
C GLY A 440 -17.79 -27.48 -3.58
N GLY A 441 -17.56 -26.21 -3.23
CA GLY A 441 -18.29 -25.05 -3.77
C GLY A 441 -19.77 -24.98 -3.36
N THR A 442 -20.25 -25.88 -2.51
CA THR A 442 -21.66 -25.96 -2.07
C THR A 442 -21.79 -25.63 -0.59
N VAL A 443 -23.02 -25.32 -0.17
CA VAL A 443 -23.35 -25.04 1.23
C VAL A 443 -23.10 -26.27 2.10
N GLU A 444 -23.53 -27.44 1.64
CA GLU A 444 -23.42 -28.71 2.36
C GLU A 444 -21.96 -29.14 2.51
N GLY A 445 -21.18 -28.99 1.44
CA GLY A 445 -19.75 -29.31 1.47
C GLY A 445 -18.96 -28.35 2.36
N ALA A 446 -19.33 -27.06 2.39
CA ALA A 446 -18.73 -26.09 3.31
C ALA A 446 -19.02 -26.42 4.77
N VAL A 447 -20.27 -26.77 5.10
CA VAL A 447 -20.66 -27.19 6.46
C VAL A 447 -19.90 -28.43 6.90
N ALA A 448 -19.86 -29.47 6.06
CA ALA A 448 -19.15 -30.71 6.35
C ALA A 448 -17.65 -30.45 6.57
N PHE A 449 -17.05 -29.63 5.71
CA PHE A 449 -15.65 -29.26 5.82
C PHE A 449 -15.36 -28.47 7.10
N VAL A 450 -16.07 -27.38 7.36
CA VAL A 450 -15.82 -26.51 8.52
C VAL A 450 -16.02 -27.26 9.83
N ASN A 451 -17.08 -28.06 9.95
CA ASN A 451 -17.33 -28.82 11.17
C ASN A 451 -16.30 -29.96 11.38
N SER A 452 -15.62 -30.41 10.31
CA SER A 452 -14.51 -31.37 10.43
C SER A 452 -13.21 -30.77 10.98
N LEU A 453 -13.09 -29.43 11.03
CA LEU A 453 -11.88 -28.75 11.48
C LEU A 453 -11.66 -28.80 13.00
N GLY A 454 -12.62 -29.28 13.78
CA GLY A 454 -12.50 -29.40 15.25
C GLY A 454 -12.40 -28.04 15.95
N LEU A 455 -13.04 -27.01 15.40
CA LEU A 455 -13.00 -25.65 15.94
C LEU A 455 -13.79 -25.56 17.25
N THR A 456 -13.16 -25.00 18.28
CA THR A 456 -13.80 -24.84 19.58
C THR A 456 -14.96 -23.84 19.48
N GLY A 457 -16.17 -24.26 19.90
CA GLY A 457 -17.34 -23.39 19.97
C GLY A 457 -17.98 -23.03 18.63
N VAL A 458 -17.67 -23.76 17.56
CA VAL A 458 -18.22 -23.52 16.21
C VAL A 458 -19.11 -24.69 15.81
N ASN A 459 -20.33 -24.39 15.40
CA ASN A 459 -21.24 -25.36 14.78
C ASN A 459 -21.92 -24.67 13.59
N LEU A 460 -21.35 -24.83 12.41
CA LEU A 460 -21.87 -24.20 11.20
C LEU A 460 -23.06 -25.00 10.67
N THR A 461 -24.14 -24.31 10.30
CA THR A 461 -25.33 -24.91 9.69
C THR A 461 -25.55 -24.40 8.27
N PRO A 462 -26.23 -25.17 7.39
CA PRO A 462 -26.60 -24.71 6.05
C PRO A 462 -27.44 -23.42 6.08
N GLU A 463 -28.31 -23.27 7.08
CA GLU A 463 -29.17 -22.11 7.29
C GLU A 463 -28.35 -20.85 7.54
N MET A 464 -27.27 -20.93 8.34
CA MET A 464 -26.39 -19.79 8.59
C MET A 464 -25.76 -19.26 7.31
N LEU A 465 -25.26 -20.15 6.45
CA LEU A 465 -24.63 -19.77 5.18
C LEU A 465 -25.66 -19.21 4.19
N THR A 466 -26.80 -19.87 4.03
CA THR A 466 -27.85 -19.45 3.10
C THR A 466 -28.53 -18.17 3.55
N GLN A 467 -28.75 -17.97 4.86
CA GLN A 467 -29.31 -16.74 5.39
C GLN A 467 -28.32 -15.58 5.24
N THR A 468 -27.04 -15.78 5.58
CA THR A 468 -26.04 -14.73 5.41
C THR A 468 -25.91 -14.32 3.94
N ALA A 469 -25.94 -15.28 3.00
CA ALA A 469 -25.94 -14.99 1.57
C ALA A 469 -27.14 -14.14 1.14
N LYS A 470 -28.34 -14.47 1.63
CA LYS A 470 -29.56 -13.69 1.39
C LYS A 470 -29.47 -12.28 1.96
N ASP A 471 -28.99 -12.14 3.20
CA ASP A 471 -28.90 -10.85 3.89
C ASP A 471 -27.93 -9.89 3.18
N VAL A 472 -26.86 -10.42 2.58
CA VAL A 472 -25.89 -9.62 1.80
C VAL A 472 -26.25 -9.47 0.32
N GLY A 473 -27.37 -10.05 -0.14
CA GLY A 473 -27.84 -9.93 -1.51
C GLY A 473 -27.07 -10.76 -2.54
N GLU A 474 -26.44 -11.85 -2.12
CA GLU A 474 -25.63 -12.72 -2.99
C GLU A 474 -26.22 -14.13 -3.08
N ALA A 475 -25.96 -14.81 -4.20
CA ALA A 475 -26.43 -16.20 -4.40
C ALA A 475 -25.73 -17.18 -3.45
N THR A 476 -24.46 -16.92 -3.11
CA THR A 476 -23.67 -17.70 -2.16
C THR A 476 -22.52 -16.85 -1.62
N ILE A 477 -22.07 -17.19 -0.41
CA ILE A 477 -20.85 -16.66 0.20
C ILE A 477 -19.74 -17.73 0.31
N VAL A 478 -20.06 -18.98 -0.01
CA VAL A 478 -19.14 -20.11 0.10
C VAL A 478 -17.99 -19.95 -0.88
N SER A 479 -16.76 -20.17 -0.40
CA SER A 479 -15.54 -20.13 -1.21
C SER A 479 -15.32 -18.84 -2.00
N ARG A 480 -15.92 -17.73 -1.56
CA ARG A 480 -15.59 -16.37 -2.02
C ARG A 480 -14.30 -15.90 -1.37
N SER A 481 -13.24 -16.65 -1.65
CA SER A 481 -11.90 -16.47 -1.09
C SER A 481 -11.24 -15.18 -1.57
N GLY A 482 -10.28 -14.70 -0.79
CA GLY A 482 -9.54 -13.48 -1.10
C GLY A 482 -9.69 -12.36 -0.11
N GLY A 483 -10.28 -12.60 1.05
CA GLY A 483 -10.40 -11.64 2.15
C GLY A 483 -11.41 -10.53 1.89
N ALA A 484 -11.53 -10.05 0.65
CA ALA A 484 -12.40 -8.94 0.27
C ALA A 484 -13.90 -9.19 0.56
N PRO A 485 -14.48 -10.35 0.17
CA PRO A 485 -15.87 -10.64 0.50
C PRO A 485 -16.09 -10.81 2.01
N THR A 486 -15.11 -11.39 2.72
CA THR A 486 -15.18 -11.58 4.18
C THR A 486 -15.13 -10.26 4.94
N LEU A 487 -14.24 -9.36 4.53
CA LEU A 487 -14.22 -7.98 5.01
C LEU A 487 -15.57 -7.31 4.78
N SER A 488 -16.14 -7.48 3.59
CA SER A 488 -17.42 -6.87 3.22
C SER A 488 -18.57 -7.39 4.07
N VAL A 489 -18.61 -8.69 4.37
CA VAL A 489 -19.58 -9.28 5.31
C VAL A 489 -19.38 -8.73 6.72
N GLY A 490 -18.14 -8.67 7.22
CA GLY A 490 -17.83 -8.13 8.55
C GLY A 490 -18.19 -6.66 8.70
N LEU A 491 -17.88 -5.84 7.69
CA LEU A 491 -18.28 -4.44 7.64
C LEU A 491 -19.81 -4.33 7.64
N ALA A 492 -20.50 -5.08 6.78
CA ALA A 492 -21.96 -5.05 6.70
C ALA A 492 -22.63 -5.47 8.02
N HIS A 493 -22.09 -6.50 8.68
CA HIS A 493 -22.56 -7.00 9.98
C HIS A 493 -22.45 -5.96 11.09
N ILE A 494 -21.38 -5.15 11.09
CA ILE A 494 -21.19 -4.04 12.05
C ILE A 494 -22.08 -2.85 11.67
N MET A 495 -22.09 -2.45 10.40
CA MET A 495 -22.76 -1.23 9.93
C MET A 495 -24.28 -1.33 10.01
N GLN A 496 -24.87 -2.50 9.76
CA GLN A 496 -26.32 -2.70 9.84
C GLN A 496 -26.88 -2.44 11.25
N GLN A 497 -26.06 -2.62 12.29
CA GLN A 497 -26.43 -2.34 13.69
C GLN A 497 -26.41 -0.84 14.03
N VAL A 498 -25.70 -0.03 13.24
CA VAL A 498 -25.65 1.43 13.42
C VAL A 498 -26.69 2.13 12.56
N ALA A 499 -26.82 1.70 11.30
CA ALA A 499 -27.64 2.38 10.32
C ALA A 499 -28.32 1.41 9.36
N GLY A 500 -29.65 1.47 9.32
CA GLY A 500 -30.47 0.79 8.31
C GLY A 500 -30.97 -0.60 8.64
N GLY A 501 -30.52 -1.21 9.74
CA GLY A 501 -30.94 -2.56 10.15
C GLY A 501 -30.58 -3.63 9.13
N SER A 502 -31.10 -4.85 9.34
CA SER A 502 -30.80 -6.02 8.49
C SER A 502 -31.15 -5.80 7.01
N GLY A 503 -32.18 -4.99 6.72
CA GLY A 503 -32.59 -4.67 5.35
C GLY A 503 -31.55 -3.89 4.53
N MET A 504 -30.55 -3.29 5.17
CA MET A 504 -29.46 -2.55 4.52
C MET A 504 -28.14 -3.35 4.46
N MET A 505 -28.13 -4.61 4.90
CA MET A 505 -26.91 -5.43 4.93
C MET A 505 -26.35 -5.65 3.51
N ALA A 506 -27.21 -5.93 2.52
CA ALA A 506 -26.81 -6.00 1.11
C ALA A 506 -26.19 -4.69 0.60
N PHE A 507 -26.79 -3.53 0.94
CA PHE A 507 -26.22 -2.24 0.57
C PHE A 507 -24.82 -2.06 1.17
N TRP A 508 -24.64 -2.34 2.46
CA TRP A 508 -23.34 -2.19 3.14
C TRP A 508 -22.29 -3.17 2.60
N TYR A 509 -22.69 -4.40 2.27
CA TYR A 509 -21.82 -5.39 1.66
C TYR A 509 -21.35 -4.95 0.27
N HIS A 510 -22.25 -4.55 -0.63
CA HIS A 510 -21.87 -4.10 -1.96
C HIS A 510 -21.15 -2.75 -1.95
N PHE A 511 -21.47 -1.88 -0.98
CA PHE A 511 -20.70 -0.68 -0.71
C PHE A 511 -19.26 -1.02 -0.34
N ALA A 512 -19.03 -2.00 0.54
CA ALA A 512 -17.70 -2.45 0.94
C ALA A 512 -16.93 -3.09 -0.24
N ILE A 513 -17.57 -3.97 -1.03
CA ILE A 513 -16.96 -4.56 -2.22
C ILE A 513 -16.52 -3.47 -3.21
N MET A 514 -17.40 -2.51 -3.51
CA MET A 514 -17.09 -1.45 -4.47
C MET A 514 -15.97 -0.56 -3.93
N PHE A 515 -16.03 -0.18 -2.66
CA PHE A 515 -14.99 0.56 -1.95
C PHE A 515 -13.63 -0.14 -2.06
N GLU A 516 -13.58 -1.44 -1.79
CA GLU A 516 -12.34 -2.21 -1.81
C GLU A 516 -11.82 -2.38 -3.24
N ALA A 517 -12.68 -2.74 -4.20
CA ALA A 517 -12.29 -2.83 -5.60
C ALA A 517 -11.72 -1.51 -6.12
N LEU A 518 -12.29 -0.38 -5.72
CA LEU A 518 -11.75 0.95 -6.03
C LEU A 518 -10.36 1.18 -5.43
N PHE A 519 -10.11 0.75 -4.19
CA PHE A 519 -8.78 0.83 -3.60
C PHE A 519 -7.75 0.09 -4.43
N ILE A 520 -8.07 -1.16 -4.73
CA ILE A 520 -7.14 -2.08 -5.36
C ILE A 520 -6.85 -1.64 -6.78
N LEU A 521 -7.88 -1.20 -7.53
CA LEU A 521 -7.71 -0.72 -8.89
C LEU A 521 -6.89 0.59 -8.96
N THR A 522 -6.94 1.46 -7.95
CA THR A 522 -5.99 2.60 -7.86
C THR A 522 -4.56 2.11 -7.69
N ALA A 523 -4.33 1.12 -6.82
CA ALA A 523 -3.00 0.53 -6.64
C ALA A 523 -2.49 -0.19 -7.90
N VAL A 524 -3.38 -0.84 -8.66
CA VAL A 524 -3.05 -1.47 -9.97
C VAL A 524 -2.64 -0.41 -11.00
N ASP A 525 -3.33 0.73 -11.09
CA ASP A 525 -2.96 1.83 -11.99
C ASP A 525 -1.60 2.43 -11.59
N ALA A 526 -1.45 2.82 -10.32
CA ALA A 526 -0.20 3.35 -9.80
C ALA A 526 0.97 2.36 -9.99
N GLY A 527 0.75 1.08 -9.70
CA GLY A 527 1.72 0.01 -9.89
C GLY A 527 2.10 -0.19 -11.36
N THR A 528 1.13 -0.15 -12.28
CA THR A 528 1.39 -0.26 -13.73
C THR A 528 2.21 0.93 -14.24
N ARG A 529 1.95 2.15 -13.73
CA ARG A 529 2.75 3.34 -14.07
C ARG A 529 4.17 3.26 -13.53
N VAL A 530 4.34 2.81 -12.30
CA VAL A 530 5.69 2.61 -11.71
C VAL A 530 6.44 1.50 -12.45
N ALA A 531 5.79 0.39 -12.79
CA ALA A 531 6.34 -0.68 -13.60
C ALA A 531 6.86 -0.16 -14.96
N ARG A 532 6.07 0.69 -15.63
CA ARG A 532 6.49 1.39 -16.85
C ARG A 532 7.75 2.22 -16.62
N PHE A 533 7.78 3.08 -15.60
CA PHE A 533 8.95 3.92 -15.29
C PHE A 533 10.19 3.07 -15.01
N MET A 534 10.06 1.99 -14.25
CA MET A 534 11.17 1.08 -13.93
C MET A 534 11.73 0.39 -15.17
N LEU A 535 10.85 -0.04 -16.10
CA LEU A 535 11.29 -0.64 -17.36
C LEU A 535 11.95 0.41 -18.27
N GLN A 536 11.41 1.62 -18.33
CA GLN A 536 12.02 2.74 -19.06
C GLN A 536 13.40 3.10 -18.51
N ASP A 537 13.56 3.19 -17.19
CA ASP A 537 14.85 3.44 -16.53
C ASP A 537 15.85 2.32 -16.86
N SER A 538 15.40 1.07 -16.80
CA SER A 538 16.23 -0.12 -17.08
C SER A 538 16.71 -0.14 -18.52
N LEU A 539 15.81 0.06 -19.48
CA LEU A 539 16.14 0.15 -20.91
C LEU A 539 16.94 1.40 -21.25
N GLY A 540 16.68 2.52 -20.55
CA GLY A 540 17.38 3.79 -20.70
C GLY A 540 18.88 3.69 -20.43
N ASN A 541 19.30 2.71 -19.63
CA ASN A 541 20.71 2.42 -19.39
C ASN A 541 21.44 1.82 -20.60
N PHE A 542 20.72 1.19 -21.54
CA PHE A 542 21.27 0.64 -22.78
C PHE A 542 20.92 1.49 -23.99
N PHE A 543 19.72 2.07 -24.01
CA PHE A 543 19.16 2.88 -25.09
C PHE A 543 18.72 4.25 -24.54
N PRO A 544 19.55 5.29 -24.65
CA PRO A 544 19.32 6.59 -24.00
C PRO A 544 17.97 7.25 -24.30
N LYS A 545 17.36 6.94 -25.45
CA LYS A 545 16.03 7.44 -25.84
C LYS A 545 14.93 7.06 -24.84
N PHE A 546 15.05 5.93 -24.15
CA PHE A 546 14.11 5.50 -23.11
C PHE A 546 14.20 6.30 -21.81
N LYS A 547 15.28 7.09 -21.60
CA LYS A 547 15.37 8.03 -20.46
C LYS A 547 14.41 9.21 -20.61
N ASN A 548 13.93 9.49 -21.82
CA ASN A 548 12.94 10.53 -22.05
C ASN A 548 11.53 10.01 -21.77
N THR A 549 11.00 10.29 -20.58
CA THR A 549 9.65 9.87 -20.16
C THR A 549 8.53 10.49 -21.02
N SER A 550 8.80 11.61 -21.72
CA SER A 550 7.84 12.25 -22.61
C SER A 550 7.68 11.55 -23.97
N TRP A 551 8.55 10.59 -24.30
CA TRP A 551 8.47 9.85 -25.56
C TRP A 551 7.32 8.84 -25.55
N ARG A 552 6.20 9.22 -26.20
CA ARG A 552 4.95 8.45 -26.21
C ARG A 552 5.11 7.00 -26.65
N THR A 553 5.83 6.74 -27.74
CA THR A 553 6.01 5.38 -28.26
C THR A 553 6.76 4.48 -27.27
N GLY A 554 7.83 5.01 -26.66
CA GLY A 554 8.58 4.28 -25.62
C GLY A 554 7.73 4.00 -24.39
N ALA A 555 6.93 4.99 -23.96
CA ALA A 555 5.99 4.83 -22.87
C ALA A 555 4.92 3.77 -23.16
N TRP A 556 4.30 3.78 -24.34
CA TRP A 556 3.26 2.81 -24.72
C TRP A 556 3.81 1.39 -24.87
N LEU A 557 4.99 1.25 -25.47
CA LEU A 557 5.66 -0.05 -25.61
C LEU A 557 5.99 -0.66 -24.24
N THR A 558 6.61 0.13 -23.36
CA THR A 558 6.97 -0.35 -22.01
C THR A 558 5.73 -0.64 -21.16
N THR A 559 4.66 0.16 -21.25
CA THR A 559 3.37 -0.19 -20.64
C THR A 559 2.84 -1.51 -21.18
N GLY A 560 2.82 -1.70 -22.50
CA GLY A 560 2.32 -2.91 -23.15
C GLY A 560 3.06 -4.16 -22.67
N ILE A 561 4.40 -4.12 -22.63
CA ILE A 561 5.23 -5.22 -22.12
C ILE A 561 4.86 -5.53 -20.66
N MET A 562 4.82 -4.53 -19.79
CA MET A 562 4.53 -4.76 -18.37
C MET A 562 3.12 -5.30 -18.15
N VAL A 563 2.13 -4.78 -18.89
CA VAL A 563 0.73 -5.23 -18.83
C VAL A 563 0.56 -6.65 -19.32
N LEU A 564 1.26 -7.05 -20.39
CA LEU A 564 1.26 -8.43 -20.85
C LEU A 564 1.89 -9.37 -19.82
N LEU A 565 3.00 -8.97 -19.20
CA LEU A 565 3.68 -9.78 -18.19
C LEU A 565 2.82 -10.01 -16.95
N TRP A 566 2.27 -8.94 -16.34
CA TRP A 566 1.42 -9.12 -15.16
C TRP A 566 0.06 -9.70 -15.53
N GLY A 567 -0.46 -9.39 -16.71
CA GLY A 567 -1.70 -9.97 -17.24
C GLY A 567 -1.60 -11.48 -17.43
N ALA A 568 -0.48 -12.00 -17.90
CA ALA A 568 -0.25 -13.45 -18.00
C ALA A 568 -0.27 -14.13 -16.62
N VAL A 569 0.32 -13.50 -15.61
CA VAL A 569 0.28 -14.00 -14.21
C VAL A 569 -1.14 -13.90 -13.64
N LEU A 570 -1.89 -12.84 -13.95
CA LEU A 570 -3.29 -12.72 -13.56
C LEU A 570 -4.12 -13.88 -14.12
N ILE A 571 -3.99 -14.17 -15.42
CA ILE A 571 -4.72 -15.28 -16.06
C ILE A 571 -4.32 -16.62 -15.43
N MET A 572 -3.03 -16.83 -15.12
CA MET A 572 -2.58 -18.01 -14.37
C MET A 572 -3.28 -18.14 -13.02
N GLY A 573 -3.43 -17.04 -12.27
CA GLY A 573 -4.12 -17.05 -10.98
C GLY A 573 -5.62 -17.31 -11.10
N VAL A 574 -6.27 -16.67 -12.07
CA VAL A 574 -7.72 -16.82 -12.30
C VAL A 574 -8.08 -18.24 -12.75
N THR A 575 -7.19 -18.91 -13.46
CA THR A 575 -7.39 -20.28 -13.96
C THR A 575 -6.77 -21.35 -13.06
N ASP A 576 -6.28 -21.00 -11.87
CA ASP A 576 -5.68 -21.95 -10.94
C ASP A 576 -6.78 -22.79 -10.24
N PRO A 577 -6.78 -24.13 -10.41
CA PRO A 577 -7.80 -25.00 -9.84
C PRO A 577 -7.78 -25.09 -8.31
N LEU A 578 -6.69 -24.64 -7.66
CA LEU A 578 -6.57 -24.59 -6.19
C LEU A 578 -7.13 -23.28 -5.60
N GLY A 579 -7.67 -22.41 -6.46
CA GLY A 579 -8.04 -21.03 -6.13
C GLY A 579 -6.79 -20.17 -6.06
N GLY A 580 -6.53 -19.39 -7.11
CA GLY A 580 -5.25 -18.71 -7.32
C GLY A 580 -4.77 -17.81 -6.18
N ILE A 581 -5.66 -17.37 -5.29
CA ILE A 581 -5.26 -16.66 -4.07
C ILE A 581 -4.49 -17.59 -3.12
N ASN A 582 -4.94 -18.82 -2.91
CA ASN A 582 -4.27 -19.76 -2.00
C ASN A 582 -2.87 -20.13 -2.48
N THR A 583 -2.62 -20.10 -3.79
CA THR A 583 -1.34 -20.46 -4.40
C THR A 583 -0.42 -19.25 -4.61
N LEU A 584 -0.94 -18.14 -5.13
CA LEU A 584 -0.14 -16.96 -5.48
C LEU A 584 0.04 -15.98 -4.32
N PHE A 585 -0.90 -15.89 -3.37
CA PHE A 585 -0.79 -14.92 -2.27
C PHE A 585 0.43 -15.17 -1.36
N PRO A 586 0.82 -16.41 -1.02
CA PRO A 586 2.08 -16.65 -0.31
C PRO A 586 3.31 -16.18 -1.10
N LEU A 587 3.33 -16.37 -2.42
CA LEU A 587 4.42 -15.87 -3.27
C LEU A 587 4.44 -14.34 -3.30
N PHE A 588 3.26 -13.70 -3.34
CA PHE A 588 3.12 -12.25 -3.20
C PHE A 588 3.70 -11.75 -1.88
N GLY A 589 3.31 -12.35 -0.75
CA GLY A 589 3.76 -11.94 0.58
C GLY A 589 5.27 -12.01 0.71
N ILE A 590 5.86 -13.11 0.26
CA ILE A 590 7.31 -13.31 0.22
C ILE A 590 7.99 -12.30 -0.69
N ALA A 591 7.54 -12.16 -1.95
CA ALA A 591 8.12 -11.24 -2.92
C ALA A 591 8.04 -9.79 -2.44
N ASN A 592 6.90 -9.38 -1.89
CA ASN A 592 6.69 -8.03 -1.37
C ASN A 592 7.61 -7.71 -0.19
N GLN A 593 7.79 -8.64 0.75
CA GLN A 593 8.72 -8.39 1.86
C GLN A 593 10.20 -8.55 1.47
N LEU A 594 10.55 -9.40 0.50
CA LEU A 594 11.92 -9.43 -0.06
C LEU A 594 12.27 -8.08 -0.70
N LEU A 595 11.31 -7.47 -1.39
CA LEU A 595 11.44 -6.12 -1.92
C LEU A 595 11.57 -5.06 -0.81
N ALA A 596 10.84 -5.21 0.30
CA ALA A 596 11.01 -4.37 1.50
C ALA A 596 12.44 -4.49 2.06
N ALA A 597 12.96 -5.72 2.17
CA ALA A 597 14.33 -5.98 2.59
C ALA A 597 15.36 -5.37 1.61
N ILE A 598 15.14 -5.44 0.30
CA ILE A 598 15.96 -4.74 -0.71
C ILE A 598 15.94 -3.23 -0.46
N ALA A 599 14.77 -2.63 -0.22
CA ALA A 599 14.65 -1.20 0.02
C ALA A 599 15.41 -0.76 1.28
N LEU A 600 15.23 -1.48 2.38
CA LEU A 600 15.96 -1.25 3.63
C LEU A 600 17.46 -1.47 3.46
N ALA A 601 17.89 -2.47 2.70
CA ALA A 601 19.29 -2.71 2.39
C ALA A 601 19.90 -1.54 1.62
N VAL A 602 19.23 -1.01 0.60
CA VAL A 602 19.71 0.18 -0.13
C VAL A 602 19.79 1.40 0.80
N CYS A 603 18.76 1.62 1.63
CA CYS A 603 18.76 2.71 2.60
C CYS A 603 19.89 2.57 3.63
N MET A 604 20.18 1.35 4.11
CA MET A 604 21.28 1.09 5.05
C MET A 604 22.63 1.50 4.45
N ALA A 605 22.89 1.14 3.19
CA ALA A 605 24.11 1.53 2.49
C ALA A 605 24.21 3.07 2.33
N ILE A 606 23.09 3.74 2.05
CA ILE A 606 23.04 5.21 1.97
C ILE A 606 23.37 5.83 3.33
N VAL A 607 22.74 5.37 4.41
CA VAL A 607 22.98 5.87 5.78
C VAL A 607 24.44 5.73 6.17
N ALA A 608 25.05 4.59 5.83
CA ALA A 608 26.45 4.30 6.08
C ALA A 608 27.39 5.25 5.33
N LYS A 609 27.14 5.49 4.04
CA LYS A 609 27.92 6.42 3.20
C LYS A 609 27.80 7.88 3.62
N GLN A 610 26.67 8.25 4.25
CA GLN A 610 26.51 9.57 4.88
C GLN A 610 27.26 9.69 6.23
N GLY A 611 27.97 8.65 6.68
CA GLY A 611 28.69 8.65 7.96
C GLY A 611 27.79 8.56 9.20
N LYS A 612 26.49 8.29 9.04
CA LYS A 612 25.48 8.33 10.13
C LYS A 612 25.35 6.99 10.88
N PHE A 613 26.48 6.33 11.16
CA PHE A 613 26.50 4.99 11.79
C PHE A 613 25.79 4.90 13.13
N LYS A 614 25.79 5.98 13.94
CA LYS A 614 25.10 6.03 15.23
C LYS A 614 23.59 5.70 15.12
N TYR A 615 22.97 6.01 13.98
CA TYR A 615 21.54 5.84 13.74
C TYR A 615 21.22 4.71 12.76
N ILE A 616 22.22 3.92 12.34
CA ILE A 616 22.03 2.86 11.34
C ILE A 616 21.08 1.76 11.81
N TRP A 617 20.97 1.57 13.13
CA TRP A 617 20.07 0.59 13.74
C TRP A 617 18.60 0.80 13.36
N ILE A 618 18.20 2.05 13.09
CA ILE A 618 16.84 2.42 12.65
C ILE A 618 16.46 1.66 11.37
N VAL A 619 17.44 1.38 10.51
CA VAL A 619 17.25 0.65 9.25
C VAL A 619 17.70 -0.81 9.36
N ALA A 620 18.80 -1.07 10.09
CA ALA A 620 19.41 -2.40 10.17
C ALA A 620 18.55 -3.40 10.96
N VAL A 621 17.88 -2.97 12.03
CA VAL A 621 16.99 -3.84 12.83
C VAL A 621 15.79 -4.33 12.01
N PRO A 622 14.98 -3.45 11.38
CA PRO A 622 13.87 -3.92 10.55
C PRO A 622 14.36 -4.70 9.31
N LEU A 623 15.53 -4.35 8.75
CA LEU A 623 16.15 -5.13 7.67
C LEU A 623 16.44 -6.56 8.11
N ALA A 624 17.10 -6.75 9.25
CA ALA A 624 17.46 -8.08 9.75
C ALA A 624 16.20 -8.91 10.03
N PHE A 625 15.19 -8.31 10.67
CA PHE A 625 13.91 -8.96 10.93
C PHE A 625 13.22 -9.40 9.64
N ALA A 626 13.05 -8.50 8.68
CA ALA A 626 12.41 -8.78 7.40
C ALA A 626 13.20 -9.84 6.61
N ALA A 627 14.52 -9.73 6.54
CA ALA A 627 15.36 -10.67 5.83
C ALA A 627 15.27 -12.09 6.42
N ILE A 628 15.37 -12.23 7.75
CA ILE A 628 15.31 -13.54 8.41
C ILE A 628 13.96 -14.23 8.12
N ILE A 629 12.86 -13.52 8.31
CA ILE A 629 11.50 -14.06 8.13
C ILE A 629 11.26 -14.44 6.68
N THR A 630 11.59 -13.56 5.74
CA THR A 630 11.29 -13.78 4.33
C THR A 630 12.17 -14.84 3.69
N ILE A 631 13.46 -14.86 4.03
CA ILE A 631 14.37 -15.89 3.56
C ILE A 631 13.91 -17.23 4.15
N TYR A 632 13.57 -17.30 5.44
CA TYR A 632 13.06 -18.52 6.04
C TYR A 632 11.74 -18.99 5.40
N ALA A 633 10.78 -18.09 5.16
CA ALA A 633 9.54 -18.40 4.46
C ALA A 633 9.80 -18.93 3.04
N SER A 634 10.73 -18.30 2.32
CA SER A 634 11.17 -18.75 0.99
C SER A 634 11.78 -20.14 1.06
N MET A 635 12.67 -20.40 2.03
CA MET A 635 13.29 -21.70 2.22
C MET A 635 12.25 -22.78 2.53
N LEU A 636 11.25 -22.50 3.38
CA LEU A 636 10.16 -23.44 3.63
C LEU A 636 9.32 -23.70 2.37
N LYS A 637 9.00 -22.68 1.59
CA LYS A 637 8.26 -22.85 0.34
C LYS A 637 9.06 -23.58 -0.74
N ILE A 638 10.39 -23.47 -0.76
CA ILE A 638 11.25 -24.15 -1.73
C ILE A 638 11.54 -25.60 -1.29
N PHE A 639 11.92 -25.82 -0.03
CA PHE A 639 12.51 -27.09 0.42
C PHE A 639 11.60 -27.96 1.30
N SER A 640 10.43 -27.48 1.72
CA SER A 640 9.53 -28.31 2.53
C SER A 640 9.05 -29.53 1.75
N THR A 641 9.08 -30.68 2.42
CA THR A 641 8.55 -31.95 1.91
C THR A 641 7.03 -32.07 2.04
N ILE A 642 6.38 -31.13 2.74
CA ILE A 642 4.92 -31.12 2.94
C ILE A 642 4.28 -30.44 1.71
N PRO A 643 3.44 -31.14 0.92
CA PRO A 643 2.86 -30.59 -0.31
C PRO A 643 1.98 -29.34 -0.12
N ALA A 644 1.36 -29.17 1.05
CA ALA A 644 0.60 -27.95 1.37
C ALA A 644 1.51 -26.73 1.56
N VAL A 645 2.79 -26.94 1.90
CA VAL A 645 3.76 -25.88 2.15
C VAL A 645 4.69 -25.71 0.95
N GLY A 646 5.40 -26.76 0.54
CA GLY A 646 6.48 -26.69 -0.44
C GLY A 646 6.01 -26.77 -1.90
N TYR A 647 6.46 -25.84 -2.74
CA TYR A 647 6.13 -25.78 -4.17
C TYR A 647 6.56 -27.04 -4.92
N PHE A 648 7.81 -27.50 -4.72
CA PHE A 648 8.33 -28.69 -5.41
C PHE A 648 7.75 -30.00 -4.86
N ALA A 649 7.41 -30.04 -3.57
CA ALA A 649 6.68 -31.18 -3.00
C ALA A 649 5.27 -31.30 -3.57
N GLN A 650 4.56 -30.17 -3.74
CA GLN A 650 3.27 -30.14 -4.40
C GLN A 650 3.38 -30.55 -5.86
N ASN A 651 4.34 -29.97 -6.59
CA ASN A 651 4.63 -30.32 -7.96
C ASN A 651 4.81 -31.84 -8.12
N LYS A 652 5.71 -32.42 -7.32
CA LYS A 652 6.00 -33.85 -7.34
C LYS A 652 4.77 -34.69 -7.03
N ALA A 653 3.99 -34.34 -6.01
CA ALA A 653 2.79 -35.09 -5.63
C ALA A 653 1.76 -35.15 -6.78
N PHE A 654 1.55 -34.03 -7.48
CA PHE A 654 0.64 -33.99 -8.63
C PHE A 654 1.22 -34.66 -9.88
N SER A 655 2.53 -34.54 -10.13
CA SER A 655 3.19 -35.25 -11.23
C SER A 655 3.18 -36.77 -11.04
N ASP A 656 3.46 -37.25 -9.83
CA ASP A 656 3.41 -38.69 -9.50
C ASP A 656 1.96 -39.21 -9.64
N ALA A 657 0.95 -38.41 -9.27
CA ALA A 657 -0.45 -38.75 -9.46
C ALA A 657 -0.85 -38.85 -10.94
N LEU A 658 -0.39 -37.92 -11.79
CA LEU A 658 -0.58 -37.99 -13.24
C LEU A 658 0.09 -39.24 -13.84
N ALA A 659 1.34 -39.51 -13.44
CA ALA A 659 2.09 -40.68 -13.89
C ALA A 659 1.42 -42.00 -13.47
N ALA A 660 0.75 -42.02 -12.31
CA ALA A 660 -0.06 -43.15 -11.84
C ALA A 660 -1.42 -43.28 -12.55
N GLY A 661 -1.71 -42.47 -13.57
CA GLY A 661 -2.96 -42.52 -14.34
C GLY A 661 -4.18 -41.99 -13.58
N LYS A 662 -4.00 -41.22 -12.49
CA LYS A 662 -5.12 -40.63 -11.77
C LYS A 662 -5.76 -39.53 -12.61
N THR A 663 -7.09 -39.51 -12.62
CA THR A 663 -7.89 -38.48 -13.30
C THR A 663 -8.24 -37.29 -12.39
N SER A 664 -8.03 -37.44 -11.08
CA SER A 664 -8.14 -36.40 -10.06
C SER A 664 -7.14 -36.66 -8.92
N PHE A 665 -6.65 -35.59 -8.29
CA PHE A 665 -5.75 -35.72 -7.14
C PHE A 665 -5.86 -34.50 -6.23
N GLY A 666 -5.98 -34.77 -4.93
CA GLY A 666 -6.25 -33.75 -3.93
C GLY A 666 -7.50 -32.96 -4.31
N THR A 667 -7.30 -31.68 -4.59
CA THR A 667 -8.32 -30.69 -4.89
C THR A 667 -8.51 -30.43 -6.40
N ALA A 668 -7.69 -31.04 -7.26
CA ALA A 668 -7.83 -30.89 -8.71
C ALA A 668 -8.80 -31.94 -9.29
N PRO A 669 -9.93 -31.54 -9.90
CA PRO A 669 -10.98 -32.47 -10.32
C PRO A 669 -10.72 -33.14 -11.67
N SER A 670 -9.71 -32.70 -12.42
CA SER A 670 -9.44 -33.19 -13.78
C SER A 670 -7.94 -33.28 -14.06
N VAL A 671 -7.58 -34.04 -15.10
CA VAL A 671 -6.19 -34.14 -15.60
C VAL A 671 -5.64 -32.77 -15.97
N ALA A 672 -6.40 -31.96 -16.71
CA ALA A 672 -5.99 -30.60 -17.08
C ALA A 672 -5.77 -29.69 -15.86
N ALA A 673 -6.58 -29.86 -14.81
CA ALA A 673 -6.37 -29.15 -13.54
C ALA A 673 -5.08 -29.62 -12.85
N MET A 674 -4.82 -30.93 -12.80
CA MET A 674 -3.58 -31.47 -12.24
C MET A 674 -2.35 -30.98 -13.02
N GLU A 675 -2.39 -30.95 -14.34
CA GLU A 675 -1.33 -30.39 -15.19
C GLU A 675 -1.11 -28.88 -14.93
N ALA A 676 -2.20 -28.13 -14.73
CA ALA A 676 -2.12 -26.72 -14.35
C ALA A 676 -1.42 -26.54 -12.99
N VAL A 677 -1.73 -27.37 -11.99
CA VAL A 677 -1.04 -27.34 -10.68
C VAL A 677 0.45 -27.63 -10.85
N VAL A 678 0.83 -28.65 -11.62
CA VAL A 678 2.24 -28.96 -11.90
C VAL A 678 2.94 -27.76 -12.55
N ARG A 679 2.36 -27.17 -13.58
CA ARG A 679 2.94 -25.99 -14.25
C ARG A 679 3.06 -24.80 -13.28
N ASN A 680 1.99 -24.46 -12.57
CA ASN A 680 1.95 -23.28 -11.71
C ASN A 680 2.95 -23.42 -10.54
N THR A 681 3.01 -24.58 -9.89
CA THR A 681 3.95 -24.83 -8.78
C THR A 681 5.41 -24.82 -9.23
N MET A 682 5.71 -25.29 -10.45
CA MET A 682 7.05 -25.16 -11.04
C MET A 682 7.43 -23.69 -11.23
N VAL A 683 6.54 -22.89 -11.83
CA VAL A 683 6.79 -21.46 -12.04
C VAL A 683 6.97 -20.73 -10.69
N GLN A 684 6.11 -21.01 -9.71
CA GLN A 684 6.21 -20.42 -8.37
C GLN A 684 7.52 -20.79 -7.67
N GLY A 685 7.95 -22.06 -7.76
CA GLY A 685 9.22 -22.53 -7.21
C GLY A 685 10.42 -21.81 -7.84
N LEU A 686 10.46 -21.72 -9.17
CA LEU A 686 11.54 -21.04 -9.90
C LEU A 686 11.58 -19.53 -9.60
N LEU A 687 10.43 -18.86 -9.56
CA LEU A 687 10.34 -17.44 -9.21
C LEU A 687 10.77 -17.20 -7.76
N SER A 688 10.38 -18.06 -6.82
CA SER A 688 10.79 -17.97 -5.43
C SER A 688 12.31 -18.06 -5.28
N ILE A 689 12.95 -19.01 -5.98
CA ILE A 689 14.42 -19.14 -6.02
C ILE A 689 15.05 -17.87 -6.60
N LEU A 690 14.52 -17.36 -7.70
CA LEU A 690 15.01 -16.14 -8.34
C LEU A 690 14.95 -14.95 -7.37
N PHE A 691 13.80 -14.72 -6.73
CA PHE A 691 13.58 -13.58 -5.84
C PHE A 691 14.50 -13.64 -4.62
N VAL A 692 14.56 -14.79 -3.93
CA VAL A 692 15.38 -14.92 -2.72
C VAL A 692 16.87 -14.80 -3.06
N THR A 693 17.32 -15.36 -4.18
CA THR A 693 18.72 -15.26 -4.63
C THR A 693 19.11 -13.82 -4.92
N LEU A 694 18.30 -13.11 -5.71
CA LEU A 694 18.58 -11.71 -6.03
C LEU A 694 18.53 -10.82 -4.78
N ALA A 695 17.56 -11.03 -3.88
CA ALA A 695 17.47 -10.30 -2.63
C ALA A 695 18.70 -10.53 -1.74
N ILE A 696 19.17 -11.78 -1.61
CA ILE A 696 20.40 -12.11 -0.87
C ILE A 696 21.60 -11.39 -1.48
N ILE A 697 21.75 -11.40 -2.81
CA ILE A 697 22.85 -10.69 -3.50
C ILE A 697 22.84 -9.20 -3.14
N VAL A 698 21.66 -8.57 -3.15
CA VAL A 698 21.50 -7.14 -2.82
C VAL A 698 21.82 -6.88 -1.34
N ILE A 699 21.30 -7.70 -0.42
CA ILE A 699 21.55 -7.58 1.01
C ILE A 699 23.04 -7.73 1.32
N VAL A 700 23.69 -8.76 0.78
CA VAL A 700 25.13 -8.98 0.94
C VAL A 700 25.93 -7.81 0.35
N SER A 701 25.56 -7.33 -0.84
CA SER A 701 26.20 -6.17 -1.46
C SER A 701 26.08 -4.91 -0.58
N SER A 702 24.92 -4.70 0.05
CA SER A 702 24.69 -3.59 0.97
C SER A 702 25.49 -3.71 2.27
N VAL A 703 25.57 -4.91 2.86
CA VAL A 703 26.42 -5.17 4.03
C VAL A 703 27.88 -4.89 3.70
N VAL A 704 28.37 -5.36 2.55
CA VAL A 704 29.74 -5.10 2.09
C VAL A 704 29.97 -3.60 1.86
N ALA A 705 29.03 -2.89 1.21
CA ALA A 705 29.13 -1.44 1.01
C ALA A 705 29.17 -0.69 2.35
N THR A 706 28.32 -1.07 3.28
CA THR A 706 28.25 -0.52 4.65
C THR A 706 29.56 -0.73 5.39
N TRP A 707 30.11 -1.94 5.36
CA TRP A 707 31.38 -2.28 5.99
C TRP A 707 32.56 -1.51 5.37
N LYS A 708 32.58 -1.37 4.05
CA LYS A 708 33.60 -0.58 3.35
C LYS A 708 33.57 0.88 3.78
N SER A 709 32.40 1.53 3.80
CA SER A 709 32.25 2.92 4.27
C SER A 709 32.65 3.09 5.73
N TRP A 710 32.35 2.10 6.59
CA TRP A 710 32.78 2.14 7.99
C TRP A 710 34.30 2.07 8.15
N LYS A 711 34.96 1.20 7.36
CA LYS A 711 36.41 1.00 7.40
C LYS A 711 37.17 2.15 6.76
N SER A 712 36.75 2.62 5.59
CA SER A 712 37.45 3.69 4.87
C SER A 712 37.25 5.06 5.50
N ARG A 713 36.14 5.28 6.22
CA ARG A 713 35.67 6.61 6.66
C ARG A 713 35.54 7.61 5.51
N ASP A 714 35.48 7.10 4.28
CA ASP A 714 35.23 7.88 3.07
C ASP A 714 33.72 8.01 2.90
N PHE A 715 33.24 9.23 3.13
CA PHE A 715 31.83 9.57 3.11
C PHE A 715 31.52 10.37 1.86
N GLY A 716 30.65 9.81 1.02
CA GLY A 716 30.21 10.41 -0.24
C GLY A 716 28.69 10.46 -0.32
N THR A 717 28.19 11.28 -1.23
CA THR A 717 26.76 11.39 -1.50
C THR A 717 26.50 11.35 -3.01
N ASN A 718 25.46 10.63 -3.40
CA ASN A 718 24.92 10.63 -4.77
C ASN A 718 23.64 11.48 -4.87
N GLU A 719 23.37 12.31 -3.85
CA GLU A 719 22.28 13.29 -3.88
C GLU A 719 22.50 14.32 -5.00
N ASP A 720 21.41 14.80 -5.59
CA ASP A 720 21.45 15.91 -6.55
C ASP A 720 21.98 17.17 -5.83
N PRO A 721 22.65 18.12 -6.54
CA PRO A 721 23.11 19.37 -5.94
C PRO A 721 21.97 20.11 -5.21
N ALA A 722 22.26 20.70 -4.06
CA ALA A 722 21.29 21.47 -3.30
C ALA A 722 21.09 22.84 -3.97
N LEU A 723 19.86 23.09 -4.44
CA LEU A 723 19.46 24.35 -5.07
C LEU A 723 18.55 25.14 -4.11
N PRO A 724 18.62 26.47 -4.08
CA PRO A 724 17.73 27.28 -3.24
C PRO A 724 16.29 27.25 -3.77
N SER A 725 15.34 26.97 -2.88
CA SER A 725 13.91 26.98 -3.19
C SER A 725 13.41 28.41 -3.41
N GLN A 726 12.37 28.55 -4.22
CA GLN A 726 11.73 29.79 -4.65
C GLN A 726 10.24 29.83 -4.25
N MET A 727 9.78 28.84 -3.49
CA MET A 727 8.38 28.76 -3.03
C MET A 727 8.31 28.50 -1.52
N PHE A 728 7.23 28.92 -0.88
CA PHE A 728 6.90 28.51 0.48
C PHE A 728 5.73 27.53 0.45
N ALA A 729 5.78 26.52 1.32
CA ALA A 729 4.64 25.67 1.62
C ALA A 729 4.73 25.17 3.07
N PRO A 730 3.60 24.98 3.77
CA PRO A 730 3.62 24.44 5.13
C PRO A 730 4.16 23.01 5.21
N SER A 731 4.81 22.70 6.33
CA SER A 731 5.50 21.42 6.55
C SER A 731 4.57 20.26 6.95
N GLY A 732 3.50 20.54 7.69
CA GLY A 732 2.56 19.53 8.24
C GLY A 732 1.14 19.68 7.71
N PHE A 733 0.29 18.68 7.94
CA PHE A 733 -1.11 18.66 7.47
C PHE A 733 -1.87 19.94 7.84
N LEU A 734 -1.81 20.34 9.11
CA LEU A 734 -2.26 21.64 9.60
C LEU A 734 -1.06 22.59 9.72
N PRO A 735 -1.12 23.80 9.12
CA PRO A 735 -0.07 24.78 9.29
C PRO A 735 -0.08 25.33 10.72
N THR A 736 1.10 25.50 11.29
CA THR A 736 1.34 26.21 12.56
C THR A 736 0.93 27.68 12.44
N PRO A 737 0.71 28.39 13.56
CA PRO A 737 0.42 29.83 13.52
C PRO A 737 1.46 30.64 12.73
N ALA A 738 2.75 30.35 12.89
CA ALA A 738 3.81 31.02 12.14
C ALA A 738 3.80 30.65 10.65
N GLU A 739 3.56 29.39 10.30
CA GLU A 739 3.40 29.01 8.89
C GLU A 739 2.19 29.68 8.25
N LYS A 740 1.09 29.88 8.99
CA LYS A 740 -0.09 30.61 8.50
C LYS A 740 0.23 32.08 8.24
N GLU A 741 0.98 32.72 9.13
CA GLU A 741 1.41 34.10 8.95
C GLU A 741 2.31 34.26 7.72
N LEU A 742 3.31 33.37 7.58
CA LEU A 742 4.20 33.37 6.42
C LEU A 742 3.45 33.05 5.13
N GLN A 743 2.52 32.09 5.15
CA GLN A 743 1.64 31.82 4.00
C GLN A 743 0.86 33.07 3.61
N GLY A 744 0.28 33.79 4.57
CA GLY A 744 -0.48 35.02 4.31
C GLY A 744 0.36 36.10 3.63
N ARG A 745 1.64 36.23 3.99
CA ARG A 745 2.59 37.15 3.32
C ARG A 745 2.85 36.73 1.87
N TRP A 746 3.05 35.43 1.63
CA TRP A 746 3.23 34.89 0.29
C TRP A 746 1.98 35.06 -0.59
N ASP A 747 0.80 34.80 -0.05
CA ASP A 747 -0.48 34.96 -0.75
C ASP A 747 -0.73 36.43 -1.12
N ALA A 748 -0.39 37.36 -0.22
CA ALA A 748 -0.47 38.80 -0.47
C ALA A 748 0.49 39.25 -1.58
N GLN A 749 1.74 38.76 -1.59
CA GLN A 749 2.69 39.03 -2.67
C GLN A 749 2.19 38.50 -4.02
N ALA A 750 1.71 37.26 -4.07
CA ALA A 750 1.17 36.67 -5.29
C ALA A 750 -0.05 37.44 -5.82
N ALA A 751 -0.92 37.92 -4.93
CA ALA A 751 -2.07 38.76 -5.29
C ALA A 751 -1.63 40.13 -5.84
N ALA A 752 -0.60 40.76 -5.25
CA ALA A 752 -0.04 42.02 -5.72
C ALA A 752 0.60 41.85 -7.11
N GLU A 753 1.40 40.80 -7.33
CA GLU A 753 2.01 40.49 -8.63
C GLU A 753 0.96 40.22 -9.72
N LYS A 754 -0.08 39.46 -9.39
CA LYS A 754 -1.21 39.21 -10.31
C LYS A 754 -1.95 40.50 -10.66
N SER A 755 -2.12 41.40 -9.70
CA SER A 755 -2.76 42.70 -9.92
C SER A 755 -1.89 43.62 -10.77
N ALA A 756 -0.57 43.63 -10.55
CA ALA A 756 0.38 44.39 -11.36
C ALA A 756 0.43 43.88 -12.82
N ARG A 757 0.45 42.56 -13.03
CA ARG A 757 0.36 41.97 -14.38
C ARG A 757 -0.94 42.33 -15.07
N ARG A 758 -2.07 42.27 -14.35
CA ARG A 758 -3.38 42.66 -14.89
C ARG A 758 -3.42 44.15 -15.26
N ALA A 759 -2.81 45.02 -14.47
CA ALA A 759 -2.71 46.45 -14.76
C ALA A 759 -1.87 46.71 -16.03
N GLN A 760 -0.76 45.98 -16.20
CA GLN A 760 0.08 46.02 -17.40
C GLN A 760 -0.66 45.50 -18.65
N ASP A 761 -1.40 44.40 -18.56
CA ASP A 761 -2.19 43.85 -19.67
C ASP A 761 -3.38 44.76 -20.07
N THR A 762 -3.91 45.55 -19.14
CA THR A 762 -5.02 46.50 -19.41
C THR A 762 -4.57 47.86 -19.95
N GLY A 763 -3.27 48.09 -20.15
CA GLY A 763 -2.76 49.35 -20.71
C GLY A 763 -2.93 50.59 -19.82
N ALA A 764 -3.26 50.42 -18.54
CA ALA A 764 -3.45 51.53 -17.59
C ALA A 764 -2.11 52.04 -17.00
N GLY A 765 -1.08 52.15 -17.84
CA GLY A 765 0.30 52.39 -17.42
C GLY A 765 1.11 53.18 -18.44
N ALA A 766 0.53 54.22 -19.02
CA ALA A 766 1.29 55.31 -19.63
C ALA A 766 0.60 56.64 -19.29
N PRO A 767 1.13 57.44 -18.35
CA PRO A 767 0.85 58.86 -18.40
C PRO A 767 1.57 59.42 -19.63
N GLY A 768 0.79 59.99 -20.55
CA GLY A 768 1.33 60.82 -21.62
C GLY A 768 2.20 61.95 -21.07
N ARG A 769 3.11 62.39 -21.93
CA ARG A 769 4.03 63.53 -21.78
C ARG A 769 3.46 64.73 -21.02
#